data_AF-A0A2L2TCD7-F1
#
_entry.id   AF-A0A2L2TCD7-F1
#
_cell.length_a   1.000
_cell.length_b   1.000
_cell.length_c   1.000
_cell.angle_alpha   90.00
_cell.angle_beta   90.00
_cell.angle_gamma   90.00
#
_symmetry.space_group_name_H-M   'P 1'
#
loop_
_entity.id
_entity.type
_entity.pdbx_description
1 polymer ?
#
loop_
_entity_poly.entity_id
_entity_poly.type
_entity_poly.pdbx_seq_one_letter_code
_entity_poly.pdbx_strand_id
1 'polypeptide(L)'
;MRVFLYALYLSIIPLSDAADIYLDPKGLDSNPGSAGKPVKSIKKAQELARELISSTDDYITVHFSPGTWMIDEPISFTGNDSGISGATVKWVGSGSTISGGLEITNWVEGDDGIWSASVPSGTNSRNLFVNGFAAQYARRQIHNRKDFNYTKVGMTWNSSDYDWIMETPGIENGELRAINSFTDRIALIDTVEDRVLKMKSRIWANQIIGYDQIAEPFWDGGMWIQNVKAFLTDGGQFYLDRNESIVYYKPLEGDDMANASTYLGIQEALLAIGGTYEEPVHNLHFEGITFQHSTWLKPDIYGYIDQQTGGHMGNDSLWPEFEASRPHWWQMPSAIQISAAHNISMQSCTFRELGAGGIGVGNDKNAHFTGIGLGGHNINISDNYFTQVMGNSITVGGIQADAHHPSESEMLLSHIHVSNNVFNNNSVLWSSTVPILFTYTQFSSITHNDIYNHAYSGVCHGYGWGSNDAGGSEEYIKRGLYKYQPIYYEPTVMKNNLIEGNLIHHFGQSHTDFGGVYTLSQSPNTTSNFIYDAGWQALYPDEASRNITWFNNLGFTSGKYYAPNDWIPEQLTGCKHLHDPYVEEALLTDLGNTVIDNWGKLGIKDNEVLDGFPNFSGRRNNTFLRNFLAPHVNATSLLAQRAAYRAGVIPLKRKTRPVTNCPDIADGHLDVRVNRGRVFVNVTNFDDVDFVDVSFHLSGAGVIFKEEYSPSLIPADDYAMAVYTFSGSPEGNYTARVNYVNPWTRSSSRQKEFSLTA
;
A
#
# COMPACT_ATOMS: atom_id res chain seq x y z
N MET A 1 -78.98 -3.14 -20.79
CA MET A 1 -78.34 -3.56 -19.53
C MET A 1 -77.14 -4.43 -19.88
N ARG A 2 -75.93 -3.83 -19.94
CA ARG A 2 -74.67 -4.54 -20.22
C ARG A 2 -73.86 -4.53 -18.92
N VAL A 3 -73.60 -5.71 -18.37
CA VAL A 3 -72.74 -5.90 -17.19
C VAL A 3 -71.37 -6.33 -17.71
N PHE A 4 -70.36 -5.49 -17.48
CA PHE A 4 -68.95 -5.84 -17.69
C PHE A 4 -68.40 -6.42 -16.38
N LEU A 5 -67.89 -7.66 -16.43
CA LEU A 5 -67.06 -8.23 -15.36
C LEU A 5 -65.64 -7.67 -15.49
N TYR A 6 -65.14 -7.04 -14.43
CA TYR A 6 -63.72 -6.79 -14.23
C TYR A 6 -63.10 -7.99 -13.52
N ALA A 7 -62.12 -8.65 -14.16
CA ALA A 7 -61.25 -9.64 -13.52
C ALA A 7 -60.05 -8.92 -12.91
N LEU A 8 -59.87 -9.06 -11.59
CA LEU A 8 -58.69 -8.60 -10.87
C LEU A 8 -57.53 -9.57 -11.18
N TYR A 9 -56.48 -9.10 -11.85
CA TYR A 9 -55.19 -9.77 -11.89
C TYR A 9 -54.42 -9.40 -10.62
N LEU A 10 -54.30 -10.34 -9.68
CA LEU A 10 -53.33 -10.26 -8.59
C LEU A 10 -51.97 -10.74 -9.13
N SER A 11 -51.07 -9.80 -9.37
CA SER A 11 -49.66 -10.08 -9.63
C SER A 11 -49.03 -10.59 -8.34
N ILE A 12 -48.78 -11.90 -8.25
CA ILE A 12 -47.88 -12.45 -7.23
C ILE A 12 -46.47 -12.07 -7.68
N ILE A 13 -45.86 -11.09 -7.00
CA ILE A 13 -44.42 -10.83 -7.13
C ILE A 13 -43.73 -11.90 -6.28
N PRO A 14 -42.94 -12.82 -6.85
CA PRO A 14 -42.11 -13.70 -6.04
C PRO A 14 -41.06 -12.82 -5.33
N LEU A 15 -41.04 -12.88 -3.99
CA LEU A 15 -39.84 -12.54 -3.26
C LEU A 15 -38.80 -13.60 -3.66
N SER A 16 -37.71 -13.20 -4.31
CA SER A 16 -36.49 -14.01 -4.34
C SER A 16 -35.93 -13.97 -2.92
N ASP A 17 -36.05 -15.09 -2.19
CA ASP A 17 -35.25 -15.32 -0.98
C ASP A 17 -33.83 -15.60 -1.47
N ALA A 18 -32.91 -14.65 -1.24
CA ALA A 18 -31.49 -14.90 -1.42
C ALA A 18 -31.08 -16.13 -0.58
N ALA A 19 -30.20 -16.97 -1.11
CA ALA A 19 -29.81 -18.20 -0.44
C ALA A 19 -28.79 -17.88 0.67
N ASP A 20 -29.28 -17.64 1.89
CA ASP A 20 -28.47 -17.29 3.05
C ASP A 20 -27.95 -18.51 3.84
N ILE A 21 -26.66 -18.47 4.20
CA ILE A 21 -25.99 -19.42 5.10
C ILE A 21 -25.45 -18.65 6.30
N TYR A 22 -25.70 -19.15 7.51
CA TYR A 22 -25.26 -18.52 8.76
C TYR A 22 -24.24 -19.39 9.50
N LEU A 23 -23.13 -18.79 9.89
CA LEU A 23 -22.12 -19.37 10.76
C LEU A 23 -22.21 -18.80 12.17
N ASP A 24 -22.13 -19.66 13.18
CA ASP A 24 -21.97 -19.27 14.59
C ASP A 24 -21.04 -20.26 15.31
N PRO A 25 -20.05 -19.83 16.11
CA PRO A 25 -19.18 -20.74 16.86
C PRO A 25 -19.94 -21.68 17.82
N LYS A 26 -21.17 -21.32 18.20
CA LYS A 26 -22.10 -22.13 19.03
C LYS A 26 -23.02 -23.03 18.19
N GLY A 27 -22.95 -22.95 16.87
CA GLY A 27 -23.69 -23.79 15.93
C GLY A 27 -23.20 -25.24 15.90
N LEU A 28 -23.70 -26.01 14.94
CA LEU A 28 -23.31 -27.40 14.68
C LEU A 28 -23.21 -27.65 13.17
N ASP A 29 -22.19 -28.37 12.72
CA ASP A 29 -22.02 -28.65 11.28
C ASP A 29 -23.04 -29.65 10.70
N SER A 30 -23.84 -30.27 11.56
CA SER A 30 -25.02 -31.04 11.15
C SER A 30 -26.25 -30.16 10.88
N ASN A 31 -26.18 -28.85 11.16
CA ASN A 31 -27.29 -27.94 10.94
C ASN A 31 -27.40 -27.55 9.45
N PRO A 32 -28.59 -27.11 9.00
CA PRO A 32 -28.81 -26.71 7.61
C PRO A 32 -28.23 -25.33 7.25
N GLY A 33 -27.63 -24.59 8.20
CA GLY A 33 -27.09 -23.26 7.94
C GLY A 33 -28.12 -22.11 7.95
N SER A 34 -29.36 -22.35 8.37
CA SER A 34 -30.37 -21.29 8.56
C SER A 34 -30.06 -20.39 9.77
N ALA A 35 -30.59 -19.17 9.82
CA ALA A 35 -30.40 -18.25 10.95
C ALA A 35 -30.74 -18.87 12.33
N GLY A 36 -31.78 -19.71 12.41
CA GLY A 36 -32.17 -20.38 13.66
C GLY A 36 -31.37 -21.65 13.98
N LYS A 37 -30.61 -22.17 13.01
CA LYS A 37 -29.74 -23.35 13.13
C LYS A 37 -28.47 -23.13 12.27
N PRO A 38 -27.54 -22.28 12.74
CA PRO A 38 -26.32 -21.97 12.01
C PRO A 38 -25.33 -23.14 12.03
N VAL A 39 -24.45 -23.21 11.02
CA VAL A 39 -23.31 -24.14 11.01
C VAL A 39 -22.17 -23.62 11.88
N LYS A 40 -21.26 -24.51 12.29
CA LYS A 40 -20.16 -24.18 13.22
C LYS A 40 -18.87 -23.78 12.49
N SER A 41 -18.56 -24.41 11.36
CA SER A 41 -17.26 -24.24 10.69
C SER A 41 -17.37 -23.53 9.34
N ILE A 42 -16.29 -22.81 9.00
CA ILE A 42 -16.12 -22.15 7.68
C ILE A 42 -16.19 -23.18 6.57
N LYS A 43 -15.51 -24.32 6.76
CA LYS A 43 -15.54 -25.45 5.82
C LYS A 43 -16.95 -25.93 5.54
N LYS A 44 -17.80 -26.11 6.57
CA LYS A 44 -19.18 -26.55 6.35
C LYS A 44 -20.01 -25.50 5.62
N ALA A 45 -19.80 -24.22 5.90
CA ALA A 45 -20.46 -23.15 5.15
C ALA A 45 -20.02 -23.13 3.68
N GLN A 46 -18.74 -23.36 3.37
CA GLN A 46 -18.26 -23.50 1.99
C GLN A 46 -18.92 -24.69 1.29
N GLU A 47 -19.04 -25.85 1.95
CA GLU A 47 -19.75 -27.01 1.39
C GLU A 47 -21.22 -26.69 1.06
N LEU A 48 -21.94 -26.03 1.97
CA LEU A 48 -23.33 -25.62 1.73
C LEU A 48 -23.41 -24.59 0.59
N ALA A 49 -22.47 -23.65 0.51
CA ALA A 49 -22.43 -22.68 -0.58
C ALA A 49 -22.23 -23.40 -1.93
N ARG A 50 -21.32 -24.37 -2.01
CA ARG A 50 -21.10 -25.21 -3.22
C ARG A 50 -22.35 -25.97 -3.65
N GLU A 51 -23.07 -26.55 -2.69
CA GLU A 51 -24.36 -27.22 -2.97
C GLU A 51 -25.36 -26.23 -3.57
N LEU A 52 -25.46 -25.02 -2.99
CA LEU A 52 -26.39 -23.99 -3.46
C LEU A 52 -26.01 -23.42 -4.82
N ILE A 53 -24.72 -23.20 -5.10
CA ILE A 53 -24.21 -22.71 -6.40
C ILE A 53 -24.76 -23.56 -7.54
N SER A 54 -24.83 -24.89 -7.38
CA SER A 54 -25.36 -25.79 -8.42
C SER A 54 -26.87 -25.67 -8.67
N SER A 55 -27.59 -24.97 -7.79
CA SER A 55 -29.05 -25.00 -7.68
C SER A 55 -29.72 -23.64 -7.88
N THR A 56 -28.96 -22.55 -7.97
CA THR A 56 -29.50 -21.19 -8.12
C THR A 56 -28.60 -20.30 -8.98
N ASP A 57 -29.24 -19.39 -9.71
CA ASP A 57 -28.60 -18.27 -10.41
C ASP A 57 -28.68 -16.95 -9.60
N ASP A 58 -29.23 -17.00 -8.38
CA ASP A 58 -29.31 -15.85 -7.45
C ASP A 58 -28.05 -15.73 -6.57
N TYR A 59 -27.87 -14.57 -5.92
CA TYR A 59 -26.80 -14.36 -4.95
C TYR A 59 -26.89 -15.32 -3.75
N ILE A 60 -25.73 -15.83 -3.33
CA ILE A 60 -25.58 -16.61 -2.10
C ILE A 60 -24.86 -15.71 -1.09
N THR A 61 -25.37 -15.61 0.13
CA THR A 61 -24.73 -14.81 1.18
C THR A 61 -24.43 -15.68 2.39
N VAL A 62 -23.16 -15.67 2.78
CA VAL A 62 -22.62 -16.40 3.92
C VAL A 62 -22.32 -15.40 5.02
N HIS A 63 -23.08 -15.46 6.12
CA HIS A 63 -23.02 -14.54 7.25
C HIS A 63 -22.20 -15.12 8.39
N PHE A 64 -21.13 -14.44 8.78
CA PHE A 64 -20.42 -14.72 10.02
C PHE A 64 -21.11 -14.04 11.20
N SER A 65 -21.38 -14.77 12.27
CA SER A 65 -21.65 -14.15 13.56
C SER A 65 -20.40 -13.42 14.08
N PRO A 66 -20.55 -12.29 14.79
CA PRO A 66 -19.43 -11.59 15.42
C PRO A 66 -18.60 -12.48 16.35
N GLY A 67 -17.30 -12.20 16.43
CA GLY A 67 -16.34 -12.94 17.24
C GLY A 67 -15.09 -13.38 16.47
N THR A 68 -14.18 -14.06 17.17
CA THR A 68 -12.91 -14.54 16.60
C THR A 68 -13.04 -15.97 16.11
N TRP A 69 -12.70 -16.19 14.84
CA TRP A 69 -12.67 -17.44 14.11
C TRP A 69 -11.23 -17.88 13.93
N MET A 70 -10.74 -18.71 14.86
CA MET A 70 -9.39 -19.25 14.81
C MET A 70 -9.29 -20.30 13.70
N ILE A 71 -8.26 -20.20 12.86
CA ILE A 71 -7.97 -21.15 11.79
C ILE A 71 -6.62 -21.85 12.03
N ASP A 72 -6.58 -23.15 11.72
CA ASP A 72 -5.40 -24.00 11.79
C ASP A 72 -4.82 -24.35 10.41
N GLU A 73 -5.55 -24.01 9.35
CA GLU A 73 -5.12 -24.06 7.95
C GLU A 73 -5.69 -22.86 7.16
N PRO A 74 -5.04 -22.41 6.07
CA PRO A 74 -5.58 -21.35 5.23
C PRO A 74 -6.94 -21.71 4.64
N ILE A 75 -7.88 -20.77 4.62
CA ILE A 75 -9.18 -20.95 3.96
C ILE A 75 -8.95 -20.90 2.45
N SER A 76 -9.20 -22.03 1.77
CA SER A 76 -8.98 -22.13 0.33
C SER A 76 -10.29 -22.00 -0.46
N PHE A 77 -10.28 -21.10 -1.44
CA PHE A 77 -11.31 -20.95 -2.46
C PHE A 77 -10.73 -21.39 -3.80
N THR A 78 -11.47 -22.26 -4.48
CA THR A 78 -11.13 -22.88 -5.77
C THR A 78 -12.24 -22.61 -6.80
N GLY A 79 -12.11 -23.09 -8.04
CA GLY A 79 -13.15 -22.92 -9.06
C GLY A 79 -14.53 -23.47 -8.65
N ASN A 80 -14.58 -24.44 -7.73
CA ASN A 80 -15.84 -24.97 -7.18
C ASN A 80 -16.60 -23.96 -6.31
N ASP A 81 -15.94 -22.91 -5.83
CA ASP A 81 -16.56 -21.88 -4.99
C ASP A 81 -17.08 -20.70 -5.82
N SER A 82 -16.86 -20.72 -7.13
CA SER A 82 -17.24 -19.65 -8.04
C SER A 82 -18.75 -19.59 -8.28
N GLY A 83 -19.33 -18.40 -8.23
CA GLY A 83 -20.75 -18.22 -8.55
C GLY A 83 -21.02 -18.44 -10.04
N ILE A 84 -22.11 -19.15 -10.37
CA ILE A 84 -22.54 -19.44 -11.75
C ILE A 84 -23.45 -18.36 -12.33
N SER A 85 -23.57 -18.28 -13.67
CA SER A 85 -24.48 -17.37 -14.37
C SER A 85 -24.33 -15.87 -14.02
N GLY A 86 -23.18 -15.46 -13.46
CA GLY A 86 -22.91 -14.09 -12.99
C GLY A 86 -23.34 -13.82 -11.54
N ALA A 87 -23.93 -14.79 -10.84
CA ALA A 87 -24.21 -14.70 -9.42
C ALA A 87 -22.91 -14.55 -8.62
N THR A 88 -22.95 -13.76 -7.55
CA THR A 88 -21.83 -13.57 -6.63
C THR A 88 -22.06 -14.34 -5.33
N VAL A 89 -21.04 -15.04 -4.85
CA VAL A 89 -21.05 -15.63 -3.51
C VAL A 89 -20.41 -14.63 -2.54
N LYS A 90 -21.21 -14.14 -1.59
CA LYS A 90 -20.83 -13.10 -0.64
C LYS A 90 -20.48 -13.70 0.71
N TRP A 91 -19.39 -13.26 1.31
CA TRP A 91 -18.92 -13.63 2.64
C TRP A 91 -18.89 -12.36 3.49
N VAL A 92 -19.86 -12.22 4.40
CA VAL A 92 -20.11 -10.97 5.14
C VAL A 92 -19.98 -11.20 6.64
N GLY A 93 -19.23 -10.34 7.33
CA GLY A 93 -18.86 -10.61 8.72
C GLY A 93 -18.52 -9.39 9.55
N SER A 94 -19.41 -8.39 9.61
CA SER A 94 -19.19 -7.22 10.48
C SER A 94 -18.97 -7.65 11.94
N GLY A 95 -17.86 -7.20 12.54
CA GLY A 95 -17.46 -7.59 13.89
C GLY A 95 -16.91 -9.03 14.01
N SER A 96 -16.61 -9.68 12.89
CA SER A 96 -15.97 -11.00 12.84
C SER A 96 -14.49 -10.86 12.51
N THR A 97 -13.65 -11.63 13.21
CA THR A 97 -12.21 -11.73 12.97
C THR A 97 -11.88 -13.13 12.50
N ILE A 98 -11.20 -13.28 11.37
CA ILE A 98 -10.50 -14.53 10.99
C ILE A 98 -9.06 -14.41 11.48
N SER A 99 -8.64 -15.33 12.33
CA SER A 99 -7.32 -15.29 12.96
C SER A 99 -6.52 -16.57 12.72
N GLY A 100 -5.32 -16.43 12.17
CA GLY A 100 -4.33 -17.51 12.06
C GLY A 100 -3.39 -17.59 13.24
N GLY A 101 -3.80 -17.05 14.39
CA GLY A 101 -2.99 -16.95 15.58
C GLY A 101 -3.16 -18.15 16.52
N LEU A 102 -2.30 -18.21 17.52
CA LEU A 102 -2.47 -18.99 18.74
C LEU A 102 -2.67 -17.99 19.88
N GLU A 103 -3.84 -18.04 20.52
CA GLU A 103 -4.08 -17.23 21.72
C GLU A 103 -3.18 -17.71 22.86
N ILE A 104 -2.46 -16.76 23.48
CA ILE A 104 -1.56 -17.03 24.60
C ILE A 104 -2.25 -16.63 25.89
N THR A 105 -2.39 -17.61 26.78
CA THR A 105 -3.02 -17.46 28.09
C THR A 105 -2.10 -18.02 29.17
N ASN A 106 -2.46 -17.81 30.45
CA ASN A 106 -1.73 -18.33 31.61
C ASN A 106 -0.30 -17.77 31.74
N TRP A 107 -0.15 -16.47 31.51
CA TRP A 107 1.09 -15.75 31.76
C TRP A 107 1.51 -15.85 33.24
N VAL A 108 2.80 -16.11 33.46
CA VAL A 108 3.45 -16.16 34.78
C VAL A 108 4.52 -15.08 34.83
N GLU A 109 4.42 -14.19 35.83
CA GLU A 109 5.39 -13.13 36.09
C GLU A 109 6.67 -13.71 36.70
N GLY A 110 7.83 -13.33 36.14
CA GLY A 110 9.14 -13.56 36.73
C GLY A 110 9.62 -12.38 37.58
N ASP A 111 10.60 -12.61 38.45
CA ASP A 111 11.17 -11.60 39.36
C ASP A 111 11.88 -10.44 38.64
N ASP A 112 12.15 -10.57 37.34
CA ASP A 112 12.82 -9.61 36.46
C ASP A 112 11.83 -8.77 35.62
N GLY A 113 10.52 -8.93 35.86
CA GLY A 113 9.44 -8.29 35.10
C GLY A 113 9.23 -8.89 33.71
N ILE A 114 9.85 -10.04 33.41
CA ILE A 114 9.60 -10.82 32.20
C ILE A 114 8.49 -11.82 32.51
N TRP A 115 7.48 -11.83 31.67
CA TRP A 115 6.38 -12.78 31.73
C TRP A 115 6.64 -13.96 30.81
N SER A 116 6.19 -15.14 31.19
CA SER A 116 6.31 -16.36 30.39
C SER A 116 5.02 -17.14 30.32
N ALA A 117 4.80 -17.84 29.20
CA ALA A 117 3.67 -18.74 29.01
C ALA A 117 4.09 -19.95 28.18
N SER A 118 3.56 -21.13 28.51
CA SER A 118 3.77 -22.34 27.71
C SER A 118 2.98 -22.27 26.40
N VAL A 119 3.59 -22.77 25.33
CA VAL A 119 2.94 -22.94 24.02
C VAL A 119 2.98 -24.42 23.61
N PRO A 120 2.16 -24.87 22.65
CA PRO A 120 2.24 -26.22 22.13
C PRO A 120 3.65 -26.56 21.61
N SER A 121 4.06 -27.81 21.80
CA SER A 121 5.34 -28.30 21.27
C SER A 121 5.40 -28.13 19.76
N GLY A 122 6.51 -27.58 19.25
CA GLY A 122 6.71 -27.34 17.83
C GLY A 122 6.08 -26.05 17.30
N THR A 123 5.53 -25.19 18.15
CA THR A 123 5.09 -23.85 17.76
C THR A 123 6.27 -23.05 17.19
N ASN A 124 6.08 -22.53 15.98
CA ASN A 124 7.01 -21.62 15.31
C ASN A 124 6.29 -20.32 14.98
N SER A 125 6.97 -19.21 15.24
CA SER A 125 6.47 -17.88 14.92
C SER A 125 7.63 -16.90 14.83
N ARG A 126 7.43 -15.84 14.04
CA ARG A 126 8.25 -14.63 14.07
C ARG A 126 7.51 -13.42 14.64
N ASN A 127 6.24 -13.58 15.04
CA ASN A 127 5.39 -12.46 15.41
C ASN A 127 4.56 -12.78 16.66
N LEU A 128 4.78 -11.99 17.72
CA LEU A 128 3.90 -11.90 18.87
C LEU A 128 3.14 -10.57 18.80
N PHE A 129 1.83 -10.62 19.01
CA PHE A 129 0.96 -9.45 19.07
C PHE A 129 0.37 -9.33 20.48
N VAL A 130 0.54 -8.18 21.12
CA VAL A 130 0.05 -7.90 22.47
C VAL A 130 -0.77 -6.61 22.43
N ASN A 131 -2.01 -6.66 22.90
CA ASN A 131 -2.91 -5.51 23.00
C ASN A 131 -3.05 -4.68 21.71
N GLY A 132 -3.00 -5.33 20.53
CA GLY A 132 -3.13 -4.63 19.26
C GLY A 132 -1.81 -4.27 18.57
N PHE A 133 -0.65 -4.54 19.20
CA PHE A 133 0.68 -4.12 18.75
C PHE A 133 1.61 -5.30 18.52
N ALA A 134 2.41 -5.25 17.45
CA ALA A 134 3.48 -6.22 17.23
C ALA A 134 4.64 -5.98 18.22
N ALA A 135 5.01 -7.03 18.95
CA ALA A 135 6.18 -7.04 19.79
C ALA A 135 7.46 -7.11 18.93
N GLN A 136 8.55 -6.53 19.45
CA GLN A 136 9.86 -6.57 18.83
C GLN A 136 10.65 -7.76 19.36
N TYR A 137 11.58 -8.30 18.59
CA TYR A 137 12.50 -9.27 19.19
C TYR A 137 13.35 -8.65 20.30
N ALA A 138 13.63 -9.46 21.32
CA ALA A 138 14.77 -9.25 22.22
C ALA A 138 16.03 -8.99 21.37
N ARG A 139 16.65 -7.82 21.54
CA ARG A 139 17.71 -7.36 20.63
C ARG A 139 18.71 -6.43 21.31
N ARG A 140 19.93 -6.41 20.80
CA ARG A 140 20.99 -5.48 21.17
C ARG A 140 21.59 -4.84 19.94
N GLN A 141 21.72 -3.52 19.96
CA GLN A 141 22.29 -2.76 18.85
C GLN A 141 23.82 -2.89 18.82
N ILE A 142 24.37 -3.04 17.61
CA ILE A 142 25.79 -2.84 17.32
C ILE A 142 26.00 -1.35 17.07
N HIS A 143 26.77 -0.70 17.94
CA HIS A 143 26.90 0.77 17.95
C HIS A 143 27.54 1.34 16.68
N ASN A 144 28.51 0.64 16.09
CA ASN A 144 29.14 1.08 14.85
C ASN A 144 29.54 -0.11 13.97
N ARG A 145 28.82 -0.30 12.86
CA ARG A 145 29.06 -1.42 11.93
C ARG A 145 30.44 -1.38 11.26
N LYS A 146 31.14 -0.24 11.27
CA LYS A 146 32.49 -0.07 10.70
C LYS A 146 33.60 -0.64 11.58
N ASP A 147 33.30 -1.00 12.82
CA ASP A 147 34.27 -1.66 13.71
C ASP A 147 34.46 -3.15 13.39
N PHE A 148 33.65 -3.66 12.46
CA PHE A 148 33.68 -5.03 11.98
C PHE A 148 34.32 -5.12 10.60
N ASN A 149 35.06 -6.20 10.39
CA ASN A 149 35.47 -6.64 9.06
C ASN A 149 34.57 -7.78 8.60
N TYR A 150 34.11 -7.72 7.35
CA TYR A 150 33.17 -8.68 6.76
C TYR A 150 33.93 -9.64 5.86
N THR A 151 33.84 -10.93 6.16
CA THR A 151 34.54 -12.01 5.46
C THR A 151 33.54 -12.93 4.79
N LYS A 152 33.98 -13.94 4.03
CA LYS A 152 33.07 -14.94 3.44
C LYS A 152 32.39 -15.87 4.46
N VAL A 153 32.82 -15.87 5.73
CA VAL A 153 32.27 -16.77 6.77
C VAL A 153 31.43 -16.04 7.81
N GLY A 154 31.54 -14.71 7.90
CA GLY A 154 30.85 -13.91 8.90
C GLY A 154 31.56 -12.58 9.12
N MET A 155 31.44 -12.03 10.33
CA MET A 155 32.06 -10.77 10.73
C MET A 155 33.07 -10.97 11.86
N THR A 156 34.13 -10.16 11.85
CA THR A 156 35.21 -10.18 12.85
C THR A 156 35.41 -8.80 13.46
N TRP A 157 35.77 -8.71 14.73
CA TRP A 157 36.06 -7.44 15.40
C TRP A 157 37.38 -7.48 16.18
N ASN A 158 37.97 -6.30 16.40
CA ASN A 158 39.21 -6.16 17.16
C ASN A 158 39.02 -5.41 18.50
N SER A 159 37.97 -4.61 18.65
CA SER A 159 37.70 -3.88 19.90
C SER A 159 37.09 -4.80 20.95
N SER A 160 37.55 -4.72 22.20
CA SER A 160 36.90 -5.43 23.31
C SER A 160 35.46 -4.96 23.58
N ASP A 161 35.05 -3.82 23.01
CA ASP A 161 33.68 -3.29 23.16
C ASP A 161 32.61 -4.24 22.61
N TYR A 162 32.98 -5.21 21.76
CA TYR A 162 32.10 -6.21 21.18
C TYR A 162 32.33 -7.62 21.74
N ASP A 163 33.19 -7.80 22.74
CA ASP A 163 33.45 -9.13 23.35
C ASP A 163 32.19 -9.71 24.02
N TRP A 164 31.21 -8.87 24.38
CA TRP A 164 29.90 -9.32 24.83
C TRP A 164 29.21 -10.28 23.85
N ILE A 165 29.51 -10.22 22.55
CA ILE A 165 28.95 -11.14 21.55
C ILE A 165 29.39 -12.58 21.85
N MET A 166 30.65 -12.79 22.26
CA MET A 166 31.15 -14.11 22.67
C MET A 166 30.61 -14.54 24.05
N GLU A 167 30.35 -13.58 24.93
CA GLU A 167 29.92 -13.83 26.30
C GLU A 167 28.39 -14.03 26.42
N THR A 168 27.63 -13.75 25.36
CA THR A 168 26.16 -13.84 25.38
C THR A 168 25.71 -15.29 25.23
N PRO A 169 24.99 -15.86 26.23
CA PRO A 169 24.44 -17.20 26.11
C PRO A 169 23.36 -17.29 25.01
N GLY A 170 23.44 -18.34 24.19
CA GLY A 170 22.43 -18.62 23.16
C GLY A 170 22.47 -17.70 21.94
N ILE A 171 23.57 -16.96 21.74
CA ILE A 171 23.79 -16.06 20.60
C ILE A 171 23.64 -16.78 19.25
N GLU A 172 23.96 -18.07 19.19
CA GLU A 172 23.81 -18.94 18.02
C GLU A 172 22.36 -19.15 17.58
N ASN A 173 21.39 -18.89 18.45
CA ASN A 173 19.96 -18.93 18.12
C ASN A 173 19.46 -17.61 17.52
N GLY A 174 20.28 -16.57 17.54
CA GLY A 174 19.94 -15.23 17.09
C GLY A 174 20.15 -15.00 15.60
N GLU A 175 19.86 -13.77 15.21
CA GLU A 175 20.06 -13.27 13.85
C GLU A 175 20.63 -11.85 13.88
N LEU A 176 21.39 -11.50 12.85
CA LEU A 176 21.83 -10.15 12.58
C LEU A 176 20.81 -9.47 11.67
N ARG A 177 20.29 -8.31 12.07
CA ARG A 177 19.45 -7.45 11.22
C ARG A 177 20.18 -6.14 10.91
N ALA A 178 20.17 -5.73 9.65
CA ALA A 178 20.73 -4.46 9.19
C ALA A 178 19.68 -3.67 8.40
N ILE A 179 19.36 -2.48 8.89
CA ILE A 179 18.49 -1.53 8.20
C ILE A 179 19.40 -0.57 7.42
N ASN A 180 19.20 -0.52 6.11
CA ASN A 180 20.04 0.24 5.19
C ASN A 180 19.20 1.31 4.44
N SER A 181 19.68 1.84 3.31
CA SER A 181 18.98 2.91 2.58
C SER A 181 17.60 2.45 2.12
N PHE A 182 17.53 1.44 1.25
CA PHE A 182 16.30 0.91 0.67
C PHE A 182 16.10 -0.58 0.97
N THR A 183 17.03 -1.21 1.69
CA THR A 183 16.94 -2.63 2.09
C THR A 183 16.85 -2.83 3.61
N ASP A 184 16.21 -3.93 4.00
CA ASP A 184 16.20 -4.48 5.37
C ASP A 184 16.67 -5.93 5.31
N ARG A 185 17.85 -6.23 5.86
CA ARG A 185 18.52 -7.53 5.66
C ARG A 185 18.67 -8.30 6.97
N ILE A 186 18.40 -9.60 6.93
CA ILE A 186 18.52 -10.53 8.06
C ILE A 186 19.48 -11.68 7.71
N ALA A 187 20.52 -11.86 8.51
CA ALA A 187 21.47 -12.97 8.40
C ALA A 187 21.42 -13.87 9.65
N LEU A 188 21.41 -15.18 9.45
CA LEU A 188 21.33 -16.15 10.55
C LEU A 188 22.71 -16.43 11.13
N ILE A 189 22.80 -16.39 12.47
CA ILE A 189 24.03 -16.73 13.19
C ILE A 189 24.23 -18.25 13.17
N ASP A 190 25.48 -18.68 13.09
CA ASP A 190 25.87 -20.08 13.19
C ASP A 190 26.61 -20.32 14.51
N THR A 191 27.74 -19.67 14.72
CA THR A 191 28.55 -19.81 15.94
C THR A 191 29.36 -18.54 16.22
N VAL A 192 29.90 -18.41 17.43
CA VAL A 192 30.87 -17.37 17.76
C VAL A 192 32.10 -18.00 18.45
N GLU A 193 33.29 -17.65 18.00
CA GLU A 193 34.56 -18.02 18.64
C GLU A 193 35.67 -17.04 18.24
N ASP A 194 36.63 -16.78 19.13
CA ASP A 194 37.83 -15.98 18.84
C ASP A 194 37.57 -14.65 18.10
N ARG A 195 36.55 -13.90 18.53
CA ARG A 195 36.08 -12.65 17.90
C ARG A 195 35.65 -12.78 16.45
N VAL A 196 35.12 -13.94 16.08
CA VAL A 196 34.48 -14.23 14.80
C VAL A 196 33.04 -14.63 15.06
N LEU A 197 32.09 -13.81 14.61
CA LEU A 197 30.67 -14.18 14.55
C LEU A 197 30.42 -14.82 13.19
N LYS A 198 30.39 -16.15 13.16
CA LYS A 198 30.16 -16.95 11.96
C LYS A 198 28.66 -16.95 11.65
N MET A 199 28.37 -16.76 10.37
CA MET A 199 27.01 -16.77 9.84
C MET A 199 26.81 -18.07 9.06
N LYS A 200 25.56 -18.48 8.85
CA LYS A 200 25.27 -19.67 8.04
C LYS A 200 25.82 -19.48 6.61
N SER A 201 26.88 -20.23 6.30
CA SER A 201 27.87 -19.88 5.27
C SER A 201 27.34 -19.73 3.83
N ARG A 202 26.33 -20.52 3.41
CA ARG A 202 25.77 -20.42 2.05
C ARG A 202 24.97 -19.14 1.83
N ILE A 203 24.32 -18.65 2.87
CA ILE A 203 23.43 -17.48 2.83
C ILE A 203 24.24 -16.20 3.01
N TRP A 204 25.22 -16.23 3.91
CA TRP A 204 26.01 -15.06 4.25
C TRP A 204 26.77 -14.48 3.05
N ALA A 205 27.29 -15.33 2.16
CA ALA A 205 27.97 -14.86 0.96
C ALA A 205 27.05 -13.99 0.07
N ASN A 206 25.74 -14.26 0.05
CA ASN A 206 24.78 -13.44 -0.70
C ASN A 206 24.43 -12.12 0.03
N GLN A 207 24.66 -12.03 1.35
CA GLN A 207 24.47 -10.80 2.11
C GLN A 207 25.54 -9.74 1.84
N ILE A 208 26.65 -10.15 1.20
CA ILE A 208 27.82 -9.32 0.87
C ILE A 208 28.06 -9.20 -0.65
N ILE A 209 27.01 -9.38 -1.45
CA ILE A 209 27.00 -9.01 -2.87
C ILE A 209 25.83 -8.05 -3.17
N GLY A 210 26.01 -7.25 -4.22
CA GLY A 210 24.98 -6.35 -4.73
C GLY A 210 25.05 -4.95 -4.13
N TYR A 211 23.88 -4.33 -4.00
CA TYR A 211 23.73 -2.95 -3.56
C TYR A 211 23.12 -2.87 -2.17
N ASP A 212 23.42 -1.77 -1.48
CA ASP A 212 22.88 -1.46 -0.15
C ASP A 212 23.02 -2.66 0.81
N GLN A 213 24.20 -3.27 0.80
CA GLN A 213 24.49 -4.52 1.48
C GLN A 213 24.89 -4.32 2.95
N ILE A 214 24.88 -5.39 3.77
CA ILE A 214 25.19 -5.29 5.21
C ILE A 214 26.54 -4.59 5.47
N ALA A 215 27.56 -4.95 4.70
CA ALA A 215 28.93 -4.43 4.83
C ALA A 215 29.10 -3.00 4.27
N GLU A 216 28.34 -2.64 3.23
CA GLU A 216 28.49 -1.40 2.46
C GLU A 216 27.11 -0.82 2.14
N PRO A 217 26.40 -0.30 3.16
CA PRO A 217 25.09 0.31 2.95
C PRO A 217 25.24 1.70 2.32
N PHE A 218 24.23 2.16 1.59
CA PHE A 218 24.19 3.55 1.10
C PHE A 218 23.78 4.54 2.19
N TRP A 219 23.07 4.04 3.20
CA TRP A 219 22.77 4.74 4.45
C TRP A 219 22.67 3.73 5.59
N ASP A 220 23.16 4.08 6.78
CA ASP A 220 23.17 3.19 7.95
C ASP A 220 22.02 3.56 8.90
N GLY A 221 20.92 2.80 8.81
CA GLY A 221 19.78 2.89 9.73
C GLY A 221 20.00 2.13 11.05
N GLY A 222 21.13 1.44 11.19
CA GLY A 222 21.51 0.65 12.36
C GLY A 222 21.62 -0.85 12.08
N MET A 223 22.31 -1.55 12.98
CA MET A 223 22.52 -2.99 12.94
C MET A 223 22.28 -3.59 14.33
N TRP A 224 21.58 -4.72 14.42
CA TRP A 224 21.22 -5.37 15.67
C TRP A 224 21.53 -6.86 15.60
N ILE A 225 21.91 -7.43 16.75
CA ILE A 225 21.72 -8.87 16.99
C ILE A 225 20.40 -9.03 17.73
N GLN A 226 19.50 -9.86 17.21
CA GLN A 226 18.15 -10.03 17.73
C GLN A 226 17.75 -11.50 17.83
N ASN A 227 16.59 -11.75 18.46
CA ASN A 227 16.04 -13.07 18.74
C ASN A 227 16.93 -13.91 19.68
N VAL A 228 17.47 -13.27 20.73
CA VAL A 228 18.30 -13.93 21.77
C VAL A 228 17.74 -13.61 23.13
N LYS A 229 17.40 -14.64 23.93
CA LYS A 229 16.78 -14.51 25.26
C LYS A 229 17.54 -13.57 26.19
N ALA A 230 18.87 -13.61 26.15
CA ALA A 230 19.74 -12.77 26.98
C ALA A 230 19.61 -11.25 26.70
N PHE A 231 18.99 -10.87 25.57
CA PHE A 231 18.71 -9.47 25.23
C PHE A 231 17.28 -9.03 25.52
N LEU A 232 16.50 -9.83 26.25
CA LEU A 232 15.13 -9.49 26.63
C LEU A 232 15.15 -8.51 27.81
N THR A 233 15.38 -7.22 27.52
CA THR A 233 15.61 -6.20 28.56
C THR A 233 14.63 -5.04 28.52
N ASP A 234 14.08 -4.71 27.35
CA ASP A 234 13.22 -3.54 27.17
C ASP A 234 11.74 -3.93 27.03
N GLY A 235 10.83 -3.05 27.44
CA GLY A 235 9.39 -3.25 27.27
C GLY A 235 9.00 -3.40 25.80
N GLY A 236 8.04 -4.26 25.52
CA GLY A 236 7.59 -4.60 24.17
C GLY A 236 8.47 -5.64 23.45
N GLN A 237 9.51 -6.17 24.10
CA GLN A 237 10.35 -7.23 23.53
C GLN A 237 9.81 -8.63 23.85
N PHE A 238 10.04 -9.59 22.94
CA PHE A 238 9.70 -10.99 23.14
C PHE A 238 10.81 -11.95 22.68
N TYR A 239 10.75 -13.18 23.18
CA TYR A 239 11.55 -14.31 22.74
C TYR A 239 10.71 -15.60 22.78
N LEU A 240 10.67 -16.34 21.68
CA LEU A 240 10.03 -17.67 21.64
C LEU A 240 11.11 -18.73 21.74
N ASP A 241 11.19 -19.41 22.89
CA ASP A 241 12.02 -20.58 23.06
C ASP A 241 11.32 -21.80 22.45
N ARG A 242 11.70 -22.13 21.22
CA ARG A 242 11.10 -23.23 20.46
C ARG A 242 11.48 -24.61 21.02
N ASN A 243 12.61 -24.70 21.73
CA ASN A 243 13.07 -25.94 22.32
C ASN A 243 12.32 -26.23 23.62
N GLU A 244 12.11 -25.21 24.44
CA GLU A 244 11.37 -25.32 25.69
C GLU A 244 9.85 -25.17 25.52
N SER A 245 9.40 -24.72 24.34
CA SER A 245 7.99 -24.41 24.05
C SER A 245 7.43 -23.36 25.02
N ILE A 246 8.18 -22.27 25.21
CA ILE A 246 7.82 -21.16 26.08
C ILE A 246 8.00 -19.85 25.33
N VAL A 247 6.98 -18.99 25.38
CA VAL A 247 7.10 -17.59 24.95
C VAL A 247 7.41 -16.72 26.17
N TYR A 248 8.39 -15.84 26.02
CA TYR A 248 8.77 -14.83 26.99
C TYR A 248 8.44 -13.45 26.42
N TYR A 249 7.90 -12.57 27.25
CA TYR A 249 7.55 -11.20 26.87
C TYR A 249 7.85 -10.25 28.02
N LYS A 250 8.47 -9.12 27.71
CA LYS A 250 8.61 -8.02 28.67
C LYS A 250 7.55 -6.96 28.34
N PRO A 251 6.55 -6.74 29.21
CA PRO A 251 5.44 -5.83 28.91
C PRO A 251 5.88 -4.38 28.73
N LEU A 252 5.10 -3.60 27.97
CA LEU A 252 5.23 -2.15 27.98
C LEU A 252 4.80 -1.61 29.34
N GLU A 253 5.30 -0.42 29.68
CA GLU A 253 4.87 0.25 30.90
C GLU A 253 3.34 0.48 30.87
N GLY A 254 2.65 -0.05 31.89
CA GLY A 254 1.19 0.05 32.02
C GLY A 254 0.39 -1.11 31.42
N ASP A 255 1.03 -2.09 30.76
CA ASP A 255 0.35 -3.31 30.34
C ASP A 255 -0.12 -4.15 31.55
N ASP A 256 -1.38 -4.58 31.52
CA ASP A 256 -1.93 -5.56 32.45
C ASP A 256 -1.92 -6.96 31.81
N MET A 257 -0.88 -7.74 32.09
CA MET A 257 -0.72 -9.08 31.52
C MET A 257 -1.77 -10.09 31.98
N ALA A 258 -2.50 -9.83 33.07
CA ALA A 258 -3.59 -10.72 33.49
C ALA A 258 -4.79 -10.66 32.53
N ASN A 259 -4.95 -9.54 31.81
CA ASN A 259 -6.05 -9.30 30.88
C ASN A 259 -5.60 -8.99 29.44
N ALA A 260 -4.29 -9.08 29.17
CA ALA A 260 -3.73 -8.73 27.87
C ALA A 260 -4.20 -9.68 26.76
N SER A 261 -4.69 -9.10 25.66
CA SER A 261 -5.03 -9.84 24.46
C SER A 261 -3.74 -10.19 23.71
N THR A 262 -3.33 -11.46 23.73
CA THR A 262 -2.03 -11.87 23.19
C THR A 262 -2.13 -13.04 22.23
N TYR A 263 -1.50 -12.91 21.06
CA TYR A 263 -1.50 -13.93 20.01
C TYR A 263 -0.12 -14.11 19.40
N LEU A 264 0.32 -15.36 19.25
CA LEU A 264 1.40 -15.71 18.33
C LEU A 264 0.82 -15.94 16.94
N GLY A 265 1.36 -15.31 15.90
CA GLY A 265 1.01 -15.68 14.52
C GLY A 265 1.54 -17.07 14.20
N ILE A 266 0.69 -18.00 13.76
CA ILE A 266 1.12 -19.38 13.43
C ILE A 266 0.82 -19.77 11.98
N GLN A 267 -0.13 -19.11 11.33
CA GLN A 267 -0.40 -19.28 9.89
C GLN A 267 0.31 -18.21 9.06
N GLU A 268 0.85 -18.60 7.90
CA GLU A 268 1.45 -17.63 6.95
C GLU A 268 0.39 -17.03 6.02
N ALA A 269 -0.56 -17.86 5.55
CA ALA A 269 -1.72 -17.44 4.78
C ALA A 269 -3.00 -17.69 5.58
N LEU A 270 -3.94 -16.76 5.51
CA LEU A 270 -5.26 -16.87 6.12
C LEU A 270 -6.34 -17.22 5.08
N LEU A 271 -6.21 -16.65 3.88
CA LEU A 271 -7.16 -16.80 2.79
C LEU A 271 -6.41 -16.96 1.47
N ALA A 272 -6.67 -18.05 0.75
CA ALA A 272 -6.10 -18.32 -0.57
C ALA A 272 -7.22 -18.52 -1.59
N ILE A 273 -7.35 -17.58 -2.53
CA ILE A 273 -8.30 -17.59 -3.64
C ILE A 273 -7.49 -17.91 -4.90
N GLY A 274 -7.43 -19.19 -5.26
CA GLY A 274 -6.53 -19.67 -6.31
C GLY A 274 -7.11 -20.84 -7.09
N GLY A 275 -7.43 -20.60 -8.36
CA GLY A 275 -7.90 -21.62 -9.30
C GLY A 275 -6.75 -22.26 -10.07
N THR A 276 -7.07 -22.90 -11.18
CA THR A 276 -6.09 -23.11 -12.27
C THR A 276 -6.33 -22.05 -13.35
N TYR A 277 -5.43 -21.94 -14.32
CA TYR A 277 -5.66 -21.02 -15.45
C TYR A 277 -6.84 -21.45 -16.32
N GLU A 278 -7.15 -22.75 -16.37
CA GLU A 278 -8.32 -23.31 -17.07
C GLU A 278 -9.63 -23.15 -16.28
N GLU A 279 -9.56 -23.22 -14.95
CA GLU A 279 -10.70 -23.09 -14.04
C GLU A 279 -10.42 -22.01 -12.98
N PRO A 280 -10.43 -20.72 -13.37
CA PRO A 280 -10.15 -19.63 -12.46
C PRO A 280 -11.27 -19.44 -11.42
N VAL A 281 -10.93 -18.94 -10.24
CA VAL A 281 -11.94 -18.58 -9.23
C VAL A 281 -12.64 -17.29 -9.61
N HIS A 282 -13.96 -17.20 -9.49
CA HIS A 282 -14.66 -15.98 -9.85
C HIS A 282 -15.95 -15.67 -9.10
N ASN A 283 -16.35 -14.40 -9.16
CA ASN A 283 -17.58 -13.86 -8.59
C ASN A 283 -17.67 -14.09 -7.07
N LEU A 284 -16.61 -13.70 -6.34
CA LEU A 284 -16.58 -13.72 -4.88
C LEU A 284 -16.54 -12.29 -4.32
N HIS A 285 -17.24 -12.09 -3.20
CA HIS A 285 -17.24 -10.82 -2.49
C HIS A 285 -17.04 -11.05 -0.99
N PHE A 286 -16.12 -10.32 -0.38
CA PHE A 286 -15.84 -10.35 1.04
C PHE A 286 -16.10 -8.98 1.64
N GLU A 287 -16.90 -8.90 2.70
CA GLU A 287 -17.35 -7.63 3.28
C GLU A 287 -17.25 -7.61 4.82
N GLY A 288 -16.62 -6.57 5.37
CA GLY A 288 -16.70 -6.25 6.80
C GLY A 288 -15.89 -7.18 7.72
N ILE A 289 -15.07 -8.07 7.15
CA ILE A 289 -14.28 -9.07 7.91
C ILE A 289 -12.95 -8.46 8.36
N THR A 290 -12.53 -8.80 9.58
CA THR A 290 -11.18 -8.51 10.07
C THR A 290 -10.27 -9.73 9.88
N PHE A 291 -9.05 -9.53 9.37
CA PHE A 291 -8.02 -10.57 9.24
C PHE A 291 -6.85 -10.26 10.17
N GLN A 292 -6.47 -11.22 11.03
CA GLN A 292 -5.44 -11.02 12.07
C GLN A 292 -4.49 -12.20 12.28
N HIS A 293 -3.34 -11.87 12.85
CA HIS A 293 -2.38 -12.80 13.47
C HIS A 293 -1.78 -13.82 12.51
N SER A 294 -1.10 -13.34 11.45
CA SER A 294 -0.24 -14.18 10.61
C SER A 294 1.23 -14.06 10.97
N THR A 295 2.06 -14.99 10.48
CA THR A 295 3.53 -14.97 10.57
C THR A 295 4.16 -15.16 9.19
N TRP A 296 5.49 -15.09 9.08
CA TRP A 296 6.22 -15.54 7.89
C TRP A 296 7.52 -16.19 8.32
N LEU A 297 7.70 -17.48 8.07
CA LEU A 297 8.77 -18.31 8.65
C LEU A 297 9.95 -18.54 7.71
N LYS A 298 9.81 -18.28 6.41
CA LYS A 298 10.91 -18.52 5.45
C LYS A 298 12.25 -17.85 5.85
N PRO A 299 12.27 -16.64 6.45
CA PRO A 299 13.51 -16.03 6.93
C PRO A 299 14.30 -16.87 7.96
N ASP A 300 13.66 -17.80 8.69
CA ASP A 300 14.35 -18.70 9.63
C ASP A 300 15.24 -19.74 8.93
N ILE A 301 15.03 -19.95 7.62
CA ILE A 301 15.75 -20.95 6.84
C ILE A 301 16.99 -20.33 6.20
N TYR A 302 16.80 -19.19 5.53
CA TYR A 302 17.82 -18.58 4.68
C TYR A 302 18.01 -17.07 4.92
N GLY A 303 17.52 -16.54 6.04
CA GLY A 303 17.54 -15.11 6.29
C GLY A 303 16.64 -14.32 5.34
N TYR A 304 16.88 -13.02 5.26
CA TYR A 304 16.18 -12.11 4.36
C TYR A 304 17.20 -11.22 3.67
N ILE A 305 17.42 -11.45 2.37
CA ILE A 305 18.40 -10.72 1.55
C ILE A 305 17.61 -9.79 0.64
N ASP A 306 16.97 -8.80 1.26
CA ASP A 306 16.12 -7.84 0.59
C ASP A 306 16.85 -7.06 -0.50
N GLN A 307 16.13 -6.83 -1.60
CA GLN A 307 16.62 -6.12 -2.77
C GLN A 307 15.78 -4.88 -3.03
N GLN A 308 14.46 -4.97 -2.90
CA GLN A 308 13.56 -3.82 -2.86
C GLN A 308 12.13 -4.26 -2.54
N THR A 309 11.47 -3.59 -1.60
CA THR A 309 10.00 -3.67 -1.41
C THR A 309 9.44 -5.11 -1.28
N GLY A 310 10.16 -6.01 -0.60
CA GLY A 310 9.73 -7.40 -0.42
C GLY A 310 10.28 -8.39 -1.45
N GLY A 311 10.87 -7.90 -2.55
CA GLY A 311 11.67 -8.70 -3.48
C GLY A 311 13.03 -9.01 -2.86
N HIS A 312 13.39 -10.30 -2.79
CA HIS A 312 14.60 -10.74 -2.10
C HIS A 312 15.27 -11.90 -2.81
N MET A 313 16.57 -12.12 -2.58
CA MET A 313 17.20 -13.39 -2.96
C MET A 313 16.61 -14.49 -2.10
N GLY A 314 15.65 -15.23 -2.66
CA GLY A 314 15.08 -16.40 -2.03
C GLY A 314 16.00 -17.60 -2.17
N ASN A 315 15.71 -18.65 -1.39
CA ASN A 315 16.41 -19.95 -1.33
C ASN A 315 17.85 -19.91 -0.75
N ASP A 316 18.47 -21.09 -0.61
CA ASP A 316 19.81 -21.30 -0.06
C ASP A 316 20.92 -21.42 -1.13
N SER A 317 20.67 -20.96 -2.35
CA SER A 317 21.61 -21.01 -3.46
C SER A 317 22.72 -19.97 -3.27
N LEU A 318 23.95 -20.38 -3.56
CA LEU A 318 25.09 -19.47 -3.63
C LEU A 318 25.20 -18.91 -5.05
N TRP A 319 25.15 -17.59 -5.19
CA TRP A 319 25.30 -16.93 -6.48
C TRP A 319 26.76 -16.52 -6.75
N PRO A 320 27.27 -16.69 -7.98
CA PRO A 320 28.65 -16.31 -8.31
C PRO A 320 28.85 -14.79 -8.29
N GLU A 321 27.82 -14.02 -8.65
CA GLU A 321 27.76 -12.58 -8.59
C GLU A 321 26.30 -12.10 -8.45
N PHE A 322 26.12 -10.81 -8.18
CA PHE A 322 24.82 -10.21 -7.94
C PHE A 322 23.82 -10.41 -9.10
N GLU A 323 24.24 -10.10 -10.33
CA GLU A 323 23.35 -10.16 -11.49
C GLU A 323 22.90 -11.59 -11.83
N ALA A 324 23.65 -12.61 -11.40
CA ALA A 324 23.21 -14.01 -11.54
C ALA A 324 21.97 -14.32 -10.68
N SER A 325 21.78 -13.61 -9.57
CA SER A 325 20.64 -13.81 -8.67
C SER A 325 19.36 -13.12 -9.14
N ARG A 326 19.48 -12.00 -9.87
CA ARG A 326 18.38 -11.07 -10.16
C ARG A 326 17.15 -11.73 -10.80
N PRO A 327 17.30 -12.58 -11.83
CA PRO A 327 16.14 -13.24 -12.48
C PRO A 327 15.42 -14.25 -11.58
N HIS A 328 16.01 -14.58 -10.41
CA HIS A 328 15.57 -15.66 -9.53
C HIS A 328 15.11 -15.16 -8.16
N TRP A 329 14.96 -13.85 -7.98
CA TRP A 329 14.45 -13.28 -6.73
C TRP A 329 13.02 -13.77 -6.45
N TRP A 330 12.71 -13.89 -5.17
CA TRP A 330 11.41 -14.29 -4.63
C TRP A 330 10.68 -13.07 -4.08
N GLN A 331 9.37 -13.21 -3.90
CA GLN A 331 8.54 -12.19 -3.27
C GLN A 331 8.19 -12.59 -1.85
N MET A 332 8.06 -11.60 -0.98
CA MET A 332 7.40 -11.75 0.31
C MET A 332 5.92 -12.15 0.08
N PRO A 333 5.40 -13.19 0.75
CA PRO A 333 4.01 -13.59 0.61
C PRO A 333 3.06 -12.67 1.38
N SER A 334 1.79 -12.71 1.01
CA SER A 334 0.70 -12.01 1.69
C SER A 334 -0.20 -12.98 2.48
N ALA A 335 -0.86 -12.50 3.52
CA ALA A 335 -1.80 -13.29 4.31
C ALA A 335 -3.09 -13.62 3.52
N ILE A 336 -3.51 -12.72 2.63
CA ILE A 336 -4.60 -12.93 1.69
C ILE A 336 -4.01 -13.00 0.30
N GLN A 337 -4.31 -14.05 -0.44
CA GLN A 337 -3.66 -14.33 -1.72
C GLN A 337 -4.72 -14.62 -2.78
N ILE A 338 -4.60 -13.95 -3.94
CA ILE A 338 -5.54 -14.04 -5.05
C ILE A 338 -4.73 -14.29 -6.33
N SER A 339 -4.97 -15.41 -7.01
CA SER A 339 -4.34 -15.75 -8.30
C SER A 339 -5.29 -16.58 -9.15
N ALA A 340 -5.05 -16.62 -10.47
CA ALA A 340 -5.93 -17.30 -11.42
C ALA A 340 -7.42 -17.06 -11.10
N ALA A 341 -7.81 -15.78 -11.00
CA ALA A 341 -9.12 -15.38 -10.52
C ALA A 341 -9.67 -14.12 -11.20
N HIS A 342 -10.99 -13.97 -11.25
CA HIS A 342 -11.62 -12.74 -11.74
C HIS A 342 -12.91 -12.35 -11.03
N ASN A 343 -13.30 -11.07 -11.10
CA ASN A 343 -14.50 -10.56 -10.41
C ASN A 343 -14.47 -10.85 -8.90
N ILE A 344 -13.35 -10.54 -8.25
CA ILE A 344 -13.16 -10.69 -6.81
C ILE A 344 -13.24 -9.33 -6.15
N SER A 345 -13.89 -9.23 -4.99
CA SER A 345 -13.95 -7.96 -4.25
C SER A 345 -13.73 -8.14 -2.75
N MET A 346 -12.91 -7.25 -2.18
CA MET A 346 -12.59 -7.13 -0.77
C MET A 346 -12.99 -5.72 -0.32
N GLN A 347 -14.09 -5.62 0.44
CA GLN A 347 -14.71 -4.34 0.74
C GLN A 347 -14.92 -4.14 2.25
N SER A 348 -14.59 -2.95 2.77
CA SER A 348 -14.82 -2.60 4.18
C SER A 348 -14.20 -3.60 5.18
N CYS A 349 -13.17 -4.33 4.76
CA CYS A 349 -12.43 -5.26 5.61
C CYS A 349 -11.34 -4.53 6.39
N THR A 350 -10.86 -5.15 7.47
CA THR A 350 -9.71 -4.69 8.24
C THR A 350 -8.58 -5.72 8.19
N PHE A 351 -7.38 -5.28 7.84
CA PHE A 351 -6.18 -6.11 7.80
C PHE A 351 -5.23 -5.58 8.85
N ARG A 352 -4.98 -6.36 9.91
CA ARG A 352 -4.11 -5.92 10.99
C ARG A 352 -3.35 -7.04 11.66
N GLU A 353 -2.20 -6.70 12.24
CA GLU A 353 -1.36 -7.66 12.96
C GLU A 353 -1.00 -8.86 12.07
N LEU A 354 -0.49 -8.57 10.86
CA LEU A 354 -0.12 -9.57 9.87
C LEU A 354 1.40 -9.60 9.71
N GLY A 355 2.03 -10.76 9.95
CA GLY A 355 3.49 -10.91 10.05
C GLY A 355 4.30 -10.67 8.77
N ALA A 356 3.64 -10.59 7.62
CA ALA A 356 4.24 -10.23 6.33
C ALA A 356 3.26 -9.36 5.52
N GLY A 357 2.98 -9.70 4.25
CA GLY A 357 2.11 -8.91 3.40
C GLY A 357 0.62 -9.02 3.78
N GLY A 358 -0.17 -8.03 3.38
CA GLY A 358 -1.63 -8.01 3.59
C GLY A 358 -2.37 -8.78 2.50
N ILE A 359 -2.57 -8.15 1.35
CA ILE A 359 -3.21 -8.74 0.16
C ILE A 359 -2.21 -8.85 -1.00
N GLY A 360 -2.08 -10.05 -1.55
CA GLY A 360 -1.30 -10.35 -2.74
C GLY A 360 -2.21 -10.70 -3.91
N VAL A 361 -2.10 -10.01 -5.05
CA VAL A 361 -2.89 -10.28 -6.26
C VAL A 361 -1.95 -10.62 -7.42
N GLY A 362 -2.06 -11.85 -7.92
CA GLY A 362 -1.20 -12.38 -8.96
C GLY A 362 0.28 -12.25 -8.62
N ASN A 363 0.67 -12.65 -7.41
CA ASN A 363 2.09 -12.75 -7.06
C ASN A 363 2.71 -13.99 -7.69
N ASP A 364 4.04 -14.03 -7.78
CA ASP A 364 4.78 -15.18 -8.31
C ASP A 364 4.43 -16.46 -7.54
N LYS A 365 4.58 -17.61 -8.21
CA LYS A 365 4.35 -18.94 -7.63
C LYS A 365 5.01 -19.16 -6.27
N ASN A 366 6.18 -18.56 -6.02
CA ASN A 366 6.91 -18.69 -4.76
C ASN A 366 6.25 -17.97 -3.57
N ALA A 367 5.30 -17.07 -3.83
CA ALA A 367 4.59 -16.24 -2.87
C ALA A 367 3.06 -16.53 -2.82
N HIS A 368 2.61 -17.57 -3.52
CA HIS A 368 1.22 -18.05 -3.46
C HIS A 368 1.15 -19.47 -2.88
N PHE A 369 0.26 -19.69 -1.92
CA PHE A 369 0.09 -20.92 -1.14
C PHE A 369 -0.24 -22.13 -2.02
N THR A 370 -1.08 -21.93 -3.04
CA THR A 370 -1.45 -23.00 -3.99
C THR A 370 -0.32 -23.37 -4.95
N GLY A 371 0.73 -22.55 -5.05
CA GLY A 371 1.76 -22.67 -6.07
C GLY A 371 1.31 -22.30 -7.49
N ILE A 372 0.08 -21.79 -7.66
CA ILE A 372 -0.38 -21.11 -8.87
C ILE A 372 -0.31 -19.61 -8.56
N GLY A 373 0.65 -18.92 -9.17
CA GLY A 373 0.80 -17.47 -9.07
C GLY A 373 0.17 -16.76 -10.26
N LEU A 374 0.31 -15.43 -10.33
CA LEU A 374 -0.13 -14.58 -11.46
C LEU A 374 -1.62 -14.78 -11.84
N GLY A 375 -2.07 -14.16 -12.92
CA GLY A 375 -3.44 -14.25 -13.43
C GLY A 375 -4.47 -13.53 -12.55
N GLY A 376 -5.09 -12.49 -13.08
CA GLY A 376 -6.09 -11.75 -12.33
C GLY A 376 -6.80 -10.71 -13.17
N HIS A 377 -8.12 -10.68 -13.10
CA HIS A 377 -8.92 -9.73 -13.86
C HIS A 377 -10.09 -9.16 -13.04
N ASN A 378 -10.29 -7.84 -13.07
CA ASN A 378 -11.42 -7.19 -12.38
C ASN A 378 -11.45 -7.53 -10.87
N ILE A 379 -10.40 -7.13 -10.16
CA ILE A 379 -10.26 -7.34 -8.72
C ILE A 379 -10.36 -5.99 -8.02
N ASN A 380 -11.30 -5.87 -7.08
CA ASN A 380 -11.61 -4.62 -6.39
C ASN A 380 -11.23 -4.71 -4.91
N ILE A 381 -10.32 -3.86 -4.45
CA ILE A 381 -9.89 -3.75 -3.05
C ILE A 381 -10.28 -2.34 -2.59
N SER A 382 -11.43 -2.21 -1.93
CA SER A 382 -12.00 -0.90 -1.62
C SER A 382 -12.47 -0.72 -0.18
N ASP A 383 -12.40 0.51 0.29
CA ASP A 383 -12.96 0.90 1.58
C ASP A 383 -12.36 0.18 2.80
N ASN A 384 -11.19 -0.43 2.65
CA ASN A 384 -10.55 -1.21 3.71
C ASN A 384 -9.68 -0.36 4.64
N TYR A 385 -9.30 -0.95 5.77
CA TYR A 385 -8.34 -0.40 6.72
C TYR A 385 -7.15 -1.34 6.92
N PHE A 386 -5.94 -0.83 6.73
CA PHE A 386 -4.69 -1.56 6.90
C PHE A 386 -3.85 -0.91 8.01
N THR A 387 -3.57 -1.66 9.07
CA THR A 387 -2.67 -1.18 10.13
C THR A 387 -1.89 -2.32 10.75
N GLN A 388 -0.62 -2.12 11.12
CA GLN A 388 0.22 -3.22 11.62
C GLN A 388 0.29 -4.40 10.64
N VAL A 389 0.26 -4.12 9.33
CA VAL A 389 0.71 -5.09 8.31
C VAL A 389 2.21 -4.93 8.17
N MET A 390 2.95 -5.97 8.51
CA MET A 390 4.39 -5.89 8.74
C MET A 390 5.22 -5.75 7.47
N GLY A 391 4.70 -6.25 6.35
CA GLY A 391 5.27 -6.17 5.02
C GLY A 391 4.50 -5.22 4.10
N ASN A 392 4.47 -5.52 2.80
CA ASN A 392 3.63 -4.75 1.87
C ASN A 392 2.15 -4.91 2.23
N SER A 393 1.40 -3.81 2.38
CA SER A 393 -0.04 -3.96 2.69
C SER A 393 -0.83 -4.52 1.50
N ILE A 394 -0.50 -4.07 0.28
CA ILE A 394 -1.01 -4.63 -0.97
C ILE A 394 0.16 -4.83 -1.95
N THR A 395 0.28 -6.02 -2.52
CA THR A 395 1.19 -6.32 -3.64
C THR A 395 0.41 -6.87 -4.83
N VAL A 396 0.44 -6.17 -5.96
CA VAL A 396 -0.17 -6.62 -7.21
C VAL A 396 0.91 -6.90 -8.24
N GLY A 397 0.96 -8.13 -8.75
CA GLY A 397 1.95 -8.60 -9.71
C GLY A 397 3.12 -9.37 -9.11
N GLY A 398 3.86 -10.02 -10.01
CA GLY A 398 5.09 -10.76 -9.74
C GLY A 398 6.36 -9.94 -10.03
N ILE A 399 7.53 -10.51 -9.76
CA ILE A 399 8.84 -9.94 -10.13
C ILE A 399 9.67 -10.88 -11.03
N GLN A 400 9.19 -12.10 -11.29
CA GLN A 400 9.86 -13.07 -12.16
C GLN A 400 9.42 -12.92 -13.64
N ALA A 401 10.08 -13.67 -14.52
CA ALA A 401 9.93 -13.57 -15.98
C ALA A 401 8.47 -13.53 -16.46
N ASP A 402 7.65 -14.46 -15.98
CA ASP A 402 6.24 -14.56 -16.39
C ASP A 402 5.39 -13.35 -15.94
N ALA A 403 5.82 -12.58 -14.93
CA ALA A 403 5.08 -11.39 -14.51
C ALA A 403 5.14 -10.28 -15.57
N HIS A 404 6.28 -10.14 -16.27
CA HIS A 404 6.48 -9.08 -17.26
C HIS A 404 6.37 -9.56 -18.71
N HIS A 405 6.73 -10.82 -18.98
CA HIS A 405 6.61 -11.50 -20.27
C HIS A 405 5.98 -12.88 -20.06
N PRO A 406 4.66 -12.93 -19.82
CA PRO A 406 3.97 -14.17 -19.49
C PRO A 406 4.10 -15.19 -20.61
N SER A 407 4.44 -16.43 -20.25
CA SER A 407 4.44 -17.57 -21.16
C SER A 407 3.04 -17.99 -21.63
N GLU A 408 2.00 -17.64 -20.86
CA GLU A 408 0.58 -17.90 -21.17
C GLU A 408 -0.25 -16.64 -20.92
N SER A 409 -1.24 -16.37 -21.77
CA SER A 409 -2.04 -15.13 -21.68
C SER A 409 -2.86 -15.01 -20.39
N GLU A 410 -3.18 -16.14 -19.77
CA GLU A 410 -3.97 -16.32 -18.57
C GLU A 410 -3.24 -15.80 -17.32
N MET A 411 -1.91 -15.65 -17.40
CA MET A 411 -1.09 -15.07 -16.33
C MET A 411 -1.20 -13.54 -16.25
N LEU A 412 -1.82 -12.88 -17.23
CA LEU A 412 -1.95 -11.43 -17.27
C LEU A 412 -2.74 -10.89 -16.08
N LEU A 413 -2.29 -9.73 -15.57
CA LEU A 413 -3.00 -8.96 -14.56
C LEU A 413 -3.60 -7.70 -15.15
N SER A 414 -4.92 -7.55 -15.03
CA SER A 414 -5.62 -6.39 -15.56
C SER A 414 -6.83 -5.95 -14.74
N HIS A 415 -7.16 -4.67 -14.79
CA HIS A 415 -8.34 -4.12 -14.09
C HIS A 415 -8.31 -4.43 -12.58
N ILE A 416 -7.17 -4.19 -11.94
CA ILE A 416 -7.00 -4.31 -10.50
C ILE A 416 -7.18 -2.93 -9.89
N HIS A 417 -8.19 -2.74 -9.04
CA HIS A 417 -8.60 -1.44 -8.53
C HIS A 417 -8.47 -1.37 -7.01
N VAL A 418 -7.53 -0.56 -6.54
CA VAL A 418 -7.28 -0.29 -5.11
C VAL A 418 -7.78 1.12 -4.81
N SER A 419 -8.92 1.25 -4.13
CA SER A 419 -9.50 2.58 -3.90
C SER A 419 -10.11 2.85 -2.54
N ASN A 420 -10.02 4.10 -2.09
CA ASN A 420 -10.64 4.52 -0.83
C ASN A 420 -10.17 3.71 0.38
N ASN A 421 -8.96 3.17 0.39
CA ASN A 421 -8.41 2.46 1.53
C ASN A 421 -7.63 3.42 2.44
N VAL A 422 -7.51 3.06 3.71
CA VAL A 422 -6.70 3.79 4.70
C VAL A 422 -5.56 2.91 5.17
N PHE A 423 -4.33 3.43 5.13
CA PHE A 423 -3.11 2.75 5.55
C PHE A 423 -2.42 3.55 6.64
N ASN A 424 -2.22 2.94 7.81
CA ASN A 424 -1.59 3.59 8.95
C ASN A 424 -0.66 2.63 9.70
N ASN A 425 0.57 3.04 9.97
CA ASN A 425 1.51 2.27 10.80
C ASN A 425 1.76 0.86 10.22
N ASN A 426 2.12 0.82 8.94
CA ASN A 426 2.44 -0.39 8.19
C ASN A 426 3.95 -0.49 7.93
N SER A 427 4.39 -1.68 7.52
CA SER A 427 5.79 -2.01 7.21
C SER A 427 6.74 -1.96 8.43
N VAL A 428 6.23 -1.96 9.66
CA VAL A 428 7.06 -1.67 10.85
C VAL A 428 8.09 -2.76 11.21
N LEU A 429 7.89 -4.01 10.78
CA LEU A 429 8.89 -5.07 10.97
C LEU A 429 9.72 -5.36 9.72
N TRP A 430 9.17 -5.21 8.51
CA TRP A 430 9.92 -5.29 7.26
C TRP A 430 10.00 -3.88 6.65
N SER A 431 10.91 -3.06 7.17
CA SER A 431 10.81 -1.59 7.05
C SER A 431 11.08 -1.04 5.65
N SER A 432 11.69 -1.83 4.78
CA SER A 432 11.89 -1.52 3.36
C SER A 432 10.68 -1.81 2.47
N THR A 433 9.60 -2.36 3.03
CA THR A 433 8.32 -2.60 2.33
C THR A 433 7.44 -1.36 2.30
N VAL A 434 6.36 -1.39 1.53
CA VAL A 434 5.51 -0.23 1.26
C VAL A 434 4.02 -0.53 1.40
N PRO A 435 3.16 0.47 1.69
CA PRO A 435 1.72 0.27 1.73
C PRO A 435 1.15 -0.33 0.43
N ILE A 436 1.56 0.16 -0.74
CA ILE A 436 1.05 -0.33 -2.03
C ILE A 436 2.20 -0.51 -3.01
N LEU A 437 2.36 -1.75 -3.52
CA LEU A 437 3.26 -2.10 -4.61
C LEU A 437 2.46 -2.69 -5.78
N PHE A 438 2.53 -2.05 -6.95
CA PHE A 438 2.09 -2.63 -8.22
C PHE A 438 3.32 -2.86 -9.09
N THR A 439 3.53 -4.08 -9.58
CA THR A 439 4.60 -4.35 -10.56
C THR A 439 4.02 -4.32 -11.98
N TYR A 440 3.98 -5.44 -12.68
CA TYR A 440 3.56 -5.54 -14.07
C TYR A 440 2.05 -5.78 -14.18
N THR A 441 1.30 -4.70 -14.44
CA THR A 441 -0.17 -4.71 -14.56
C THR A 441 -0.64 -3.82 -15.70
N GLN A 442 -1.86 -4.04 -16.20
CA GLN A 442 -2.48 -3.17 -17.20
C GLN A 442 -3.89 -2.72 -16.82
N PHE A 443 -4.31 -1.53 -17.27
CA PHE A 443 -5.67 -1.01 -17.05
C PHE A 443 -6.10 -0.97 -15.57
N SER A 444 -5.14 -0.85 -14.67
CA SER A 444 -5.34 -0.98 -13.22
C SER A 444 -5.22 0.38 -12.54
N SER A 445 -5.75 0.53 -11.32
CA SER A 445 -5.79 1.85 -10.66
C SER A 445 -5.55 1.82 -9.16
N ILE A 446 -4.81 2.80 -8.67
CA ILE A 446 -4.58 3.11 -7.26
C ILE A 446 -5.17 4.50 -7.01
N THR A 447 -6.40 4.57 -6.48
CA THR A 447 -7.12 5.84 -6.40
C THR A 447 -7.69 6.18 -5.03
N HIS A 448 -7.62 7.45 -4.64
CA HIS A 448 -8.29 7.93 -3.43
C HIS A 448 -7.90 7.17 -2.14
N ASN A 449 -6.64 6.74 -2.01
CA ASN A 449 -6.16 6.09 -0.79
C ASN A 449 -5.50 7.10 0.16
N ASP A 450 -5.73 6.93 1.46
CA ASP A 450 -5.12 7.71 2.54
C ASP A 450 -3.97 6.91 3.15
N ILE A 451 -2.74 7.38 2.95
CA ILE A 451 -1.50 6.63 3.21
C ILE A 451 -0.58 7.44 4.12
N TYR A 452 -0.37 6.97 5.34
CA TYR A 452 0.44 7.70 6.31
C TYR A 452 1.10 6.83 7.36
N ASN A 453 2.11 7.41 8.04
CA ASN A 453 2.89 6.78 9.10
C ASN A 453 3.50 5.43 8.68
N HIS A 454 4.46 5.45 7.76
CA HIS A 454 5.11 4.23 7.29
C HIS A 454 6.60 4.44 7.01
N ALA A 455 7.32 3.33 6.99
CA ALA A 455 8.77 3.30 7.08
C ALA A 455 9.52 3.85 5.84
N TYR A 456 9.01 3.57 4.64
CA TYR A 456 9.70 3.83 3.37
C TYR A 456 8.83 4.66 2.39
N SER A 457 8.66 4.24 1.13
CA SER A 457 7.86 4.94 0.12
C SER A 457 6.34 4.78 0.32
N GLY A 458 5.53 5.66 -0.27
CA GLY A 458 4.06 5.58 -0.23
C GLY A 458 3.48 4.57 -1.21
N VAL A 459 3.55 4.89 -2.50
CA VAL A 459 3.11 4.03 -3.60
C VAL A 459 4.30 3.71 -4.49
N CYS A 460 4.56 2.43 -4.73
CA CYS A 460 5.55 1.96 -5.70
C CYS A 460 4.85 1.35 -6.91
N HIS A 461 5.24 1.77 -8.12
CA HIS A 461 4.68 1.26 -9.38
C HIS A 461 5.77 0.89 -10.39
N GLY A 462 5.69 -0.32 -10.94
CA GLY A 462 6.69 -0.88 -11.84
C GLY A 462 7.83 -1.62 -11.13
N TYR A 463 8.63 -2.34 -11.92
CA TYR A 463 9.76 -3.14 -11.44
C TYR A 463 10.76 -3.39 -12.58
N GLY A 464 11.95 -3.90 -12.27
CA GLY A 464 12.90 -4.40 -13.27
C GLY A 464 13.88 -3.35 -13.81
N TRP A 465 13.79 -2.08 -13.39
CA TRP A 465 14.78 -1.03 -13.68
C TRP A 465 15.11 -0.86 -15.17
N GLY A 466 14.14 -1.13 -16.05
CA GLY A 466 14.33 -1.12 -17.51
C GLY A 466 15.14 -2.28 -18.09
N SER A 467 15.70 -3.18 -17.27
CA SER A 467 16.41 -4.38 -17.75
C SER A 467 15.48 -5.36 -18.47
N ASN A 468 14.19 -5.32 -18.12
CA ASN A 468 13.14 -6.13 -18.70
C ASN A 468 12.37 -5.40 -19.81
N ASP A 469 12.66 -4.14 -20.09
CA ASP A 469 11.98 -3.42 -21.16
C ASP A 469 12.47 -3.86 -22.54
N ALA A 470 11.68 -3.56 -23.58
CA ALA A 470 12.03 -3.87 -24.97
C ALA A 470 13.40 -3.29 -25.35
N GLY A 471 14.28 -4.14 -25.88
CA GLY A 471 15.65 -3.83 -26.26
C GLY A 471 16.64 -3.76 -25.10
N GLY A 472 16.20 -4.02 -23.87
CA GLY A 472 17.01 -3.96 -22.65
C GLY A 472 17.58 -2.57 -22.34
N SER A 473 18.54 -2.53 -21.42
CA SER A 473 19.28 -1.34 -20.99
C SER A 473 20.78 -1.54 -21.13
N GLU A 474 21.48 -0.51 -21.63
CA GLU A 474 22.94 -0.49 -21.81
C GLU A 474 23.68 -0.67 -20.47
N GLU A 475 23.12 -0.16 -19.38
CA GLU A 475 23.69 -0.34 -18.04
C GLU A 475 23.72 -1.82 -17.65
N TYR A 476 22.65 -2.57 -17.93
CA TYR A 476 22.58 -3.99 -17.61
C TYR A 476 23.43 -4.86 -18.55
N ILE A 477 23.77 -4.36 -19.75
CA ILE A 477 24.83 -4.96 -20.59
C ILE A 477 26.18 -4.81 -19.89
N LYS A 478 26.52 -3.60 -19.41
CA LYS A 478 27.78 -3.33 -18.70
C LYS A 478 27.90 -4.17 -17.42
N ARG A 479 26.80 -4.34 -16.68
CA ARG A 479 26.72 -5.19 -15.48
C ARG A 479 26.78 -6.69 -15.78
N GLY A 480 26.49 -7.09 -17.02
CA GLY A 480 26.54 -8.49 -17.45
C GLY A 480 25.29 -9.31 -17.12
N LEU A 481 24.16 -8.67 -16.80
CA LEU A 481 22.89 -9.33 -16.47
C LEU A 481 22.40 -10.26 -17.58
N TYR A 482 22.58 -9.88 -18.84
CA TYR A 482 22.10 -10.68 -19.98
C TYR A 482 22.88 -11.98 -20.25
N LYS A 483 23.83 -12.34 -19.37
CA LYS A 483 24.38 -13.70 -19.30
C LYS A 483 23.42 -14.68 -18.58
N TYR A 484 22.49 -14.14 -17.79
CA TYR A 484 21.62 -14.88 -16.88
C TYR A 484 20.13 -14.72 -17.22
N GLN A 485 19.76 -13.73 -18.03
CA GLN A 485 18.42 -13.58 -18.62
C GLN A 485 18.53 -13.12 -20.08
N PRO A 486 17.53 -13.38 -20.94
CA PRO A 486 17.54 -12.86 -22.31
C PRO A 486 17.37 -11.34 -22.34
N ILE A 487 17.82 -10.71 -23.43
CA ILE A 487 17.31 -9.40 -23.82
C ILE A 487 15.93 -9.62 -24.41
N TYR A 488 14.92 -8.94 -23.88
CA TYR A 488 13.56 -8.98 -24.41
C TYR A 488 13.40 -7.93 -25.51
N TYR A 489 12.78 -8.29 -26.62
CA TYR A 489 12.50 -7.36 -27.73
C TYR A 489 11.03 -6.94 -27.78
N GLU A 490 10.15 -7.76 -27.20
CA GLU A 490 8.76 -7.37 -26.95
C GLU A 490 8.68 -6.47 -25.71
N PRO A 491 7.73 -5.51 -25.67
CA PRO A 491 7.48 -4.73 -24.47
C PRO A 491 6.96 -5.60 -23.31
N THR A 492 7.23 -5.16 -22.08
CA THR A 492 6.54 -5.71 -20.92
C THR A 492 5.04 -5.46 -21.00
N VAL A 493 4.26 -6.22 -20.23
CA VAL A 493 2.80 -6.08 -20.18
C VAL A 493 2.31 -4.76 -19.54
N MET A 494 3.20 -3.98 -18.90
CA MET A 494 2.84 -2.82 -18.09
C MET A 494 2.36 -1.62 -18.93
N LYS A 495 1.09 -1.22 -18.79
CA LYS A 495 0.51 -0.06 -19.51
C LYS A 495 -0.84 0.40 -18.96
N ASN A 496 -1.18 1.68 -19.20
CA ASN A 496 -2.50 2.25 -18.95
C ASN A 496 -2.97 2.09 -17.50
N ASN A 497 -2.07 2.28 -16.54
CA ASN A 497 -2.42 2.29 -15.13
C ASN A 497 -2.68 3.71 -14.65
N LEU A 498 -3.49 3.88 -13.59
CA LEU A 498 -3.85 5.18 -13.03
C LEU A 498 -3.48 5.27 -11.56
N ILE A 499 -2.70 6.27 -11.16
CA ILE A 499 -2.40 6.58 -9.75
C ILE A 499 -2.94 7.98 -9.47
N GLU A 500 -4.15 8.06 -8.93
CA GLU A 500 -4.90 9.32 -8.86
C GLU A 500 -5.52 9.62 -7.48
N GLY A 501 -5.43 10.87 -7.02
CA GLY A 501 -6.16 11.35 -5.87
C GLY A 501 -5.74 10.72 -4.54
N ASN A 502 -4.55 10.11 -4.45
CA ASN A 502 -4.05 9.58 -3.19
C ASN A 502 -3.52 10.71 -2.29
N LEU A 503 -3.71 10.57 -0.97
CA LEU A 503 -3.15 11.43 0.07
C LEU A 503 -2.00 10.69 0.73
N ILE A 504 -0.78 11.20 0.61
CA ILE A 504 0.44 10.52 1.08
C ILE A 504 1.27 11.46 1.95
N HIS A 505 1.51 11.09 3.21
CA HIS A 505 2.28 11.93 4.13
C HIS A 505 2.90 11.15 5.30
N HIS A 506 3.81 11.76 6.06
CA HIS A 506 4.57 11.09 7.13
C HIS A 506 5.23 9.77 6.68
N PHE A 507 5.75 9.74 5.46
CA PHE A 507 6.46 8.58 4.91
C PHE A 507 7.99 8.73 5.05
N GLY A 508 8.70 7.61 4.88
CA GLY A 508 10.16 7.57 4.96
C GLY A 508 10.70 7.75 6.37
N GLN A 509 10.02 7.17 7.36
CA GLN A 509 10.36 7.32 8.78
C GLN A 509 11.64 6.57 9.19
N SER A 510 12.10 5.58 8.41
CA SER A 510 13.23 4.72 8.81
C SER A 510 14.18 4.33 7.69
N HIS A 511 14.08 4.97 6.52
CA HIS A 511 14.87 4.65 5.32
C HIS A 511 15.24 5.93 4.56
N THR A 512 16.10 5.82 3.54
CA THR A 512 16.40 6.89 2.57
C THR A 512 16.10 6.41 1.16
N ASP A 513 16.27 7.25 0.12
CA ASP A 513 16.04 6.83 -1.28
C ASP A 513 14.59 6.38 -1.56
N PHE A 514 13.63 7.23 -1.19
CA PHE A 514 12.19 6.93 -1.21
C PHE A 514 11.34 8.02 -1.87
N GLY A 515 10.14 7.70 -2.33
CA GLY A 515 9.21 8.66 -2.91
C GLY A 515 7.82 8.56 -2.28
N GLY A 516 7.05 9.65 -2.32
CA GLY A 516 5.61 9.56 -2.06
C GLY A 516 4.95 8.67 -3.11
N VAL A 517 5.22 8.96 -4.39
CA VAL A 517 4.99 8.06 -5.53
C VAL A 517 6.34 7.76 -6.17
N TYR A 518 6.72 6.49 -6.19
CA TYR A 518 7.95 5.95 -6.75
C TYR A 518 7.62 5.09 -7.97
N THR A 519 8.38 5.22 -9.06
CA THR A 519 8.18 4.40 -10.27
C THR A 519 9.45 3.78 -10.80
N LEU A 520 9.32 2.64 -11.51
CA LEU A 520 10.38 1.99 -12.29
C LEU A 520 9.87 1.59 -13.67
N SER A 521 10.80 1.56 -14.64
CA SER A 521 10.56 1.04 -16.00
C SER A 521 9.46 1.78 -16.79
N GLN A 522 9.23 1.35 -18.03
CA GLN A 522 8.25 1.99 -18.91
C GLN A 522 6.80 1.71 -18.47
N SER A 523 6.02 2.76 -18.19
CA SER A 523 4.58 2.63 -17.89
C SER A 523 3.76 3.72 -18.58
N PRO A 524 3.32 3.50 -19.84
CA PRO A 524 2.53 4.47 -20.59
C PRO A 524 1.22 4.89 -19.88
N ASN A 525 0.94 6.21 -19.84
CA ASN A 525 -0.34 6.86 -19.46
C ASN A 525 -0.75 6.84 -17.95
N THR A 526 0.10 7.31 -17.02
CA THR A 526 -0.14 7.21 -15.54
C THR A 526 0.05 8.56 -14.75
N THR A 527 -0.94 9.07 -13.93
CA THR A 527 -0.85 9.84 -12.59
C THR A 527 -1.42 11.30 -12.28
N SER A 528 -1.96 11.54 -11.03
CA SER A 528 -2.20 12.84 -10.24
C SER A 528 -2.39 12.66 -8.69
N ASN A 529 -1.67 13.31 -7.75
CA ASN A 529 -1.73 13.01 -6.28
C ASN A 529 -1.45 14.21 -5.34
N PHE A 530 -1.80 14.13 -4.04
CA PHE A 530 -1.39 15.10 -3.02
C PHE A 530 -0.45 14.48 -1.97
N ILE A 531 0.76 15.02 -1.89
CA ILE A 531 1.88 14.46 -1.13
C ILE A 531 2.50 15.56 -0.27
N TYR A 532 2.59 15.38 1.04
CA TYR A 532 3.09 16.42 1.94
C TYR A 532 3.77 15.84 3.18
N ASP A 533 4.41 16.71 3.97
CA ASP A 533 4.95 16.40 5.30
C ASP A 533 5.85 15.14 5.36
N ALA A 534 6.93 15.17 4.58
CA ALA A 534 7.96 14.14 4.55
C ALA A 534 9.33 14.73 4.21
N GLY A 535 10.40 14.04 4.63
CA GLY A 535 11.79 14.50 4.54
C GLY A 535 12.40 14.55 3.14
N TRP A 536 11.81 13.82 2.18
CA TRP A 536 12.42 13.50 0.89
C TRP A 536 11.49 13.84 -0.29
N GLN A 537 11.50 13.05 -1.35
CA GLN A 537 10.92 13.42 -2.63
C GLN A 537 9.43 13.08 -2.71
N ALA A 538 8.64 13.96 -3.33
CA ALA A 538 7.23 13.68 -3.55
C ALA A 538 7.03 12.69 -4.70
N LEU A 539 7.53 13.03 -5.89
CA LEU A 539 7.53 12.17 -7.08
C LEU A 539 8.96 11.71 -7.38
N TYR A 540 9.16 10.41 -7.43
CA TYR A 540 10.46 9.79 -7.68
C TYR A 540 10.37 8.78 -8.83
N PRO A 541 10.49 9.23 -10.09
CA PRO A 541 10.72 8.35 -11.21
C PRO A 541 12.15 7.83 -11.21
N ASP A 542 12.33 6.59 -10.78
CA ASP A 542 13.63 5.92 -10.73
C ASP A 542 13.96 5.25 -12.09
N GLU A 543 14.97 4.39 -12.13
CA GLU A 543 15.60 3.85 -13.35
C GLU A 543 14.58 3.42 -14.41
N ALA A 544 14.78 3.95 -15.60
CA ALA A 544 13.98 3.70 -16.80
C ALA A 544 12.48 4.11 -16.73
N SER A 545 12.06 4.84 -15.69
CA SER A 545 10.71 5.44 -15.64
C SER A 545 10.47 6.39 -16.82
N ARG A 546 9.61 5.99 -17.75
CA ARG A 546 9.31 6.76 -18.98
C ARG A 546 7.91 6.50 -19.52
N ASN A 547 7.44 7.35 -20.43
CA ASN A 547 6.06 7.39 -20.93
C ASN A 547 4.97 7.65 -19.86
N ILE A 548 5.35 8.15 -18.69
CA ILE A 548 4.42 8.50 -17.61
C ILE A 548 3.96 9.94 -17.79
N THR A 549 2.68 10.21 -17.52
CA THR A 549 2.13 11.58 -17.53
C THR A 549 1.85 12.01 -16.10
N TRP A 550 2.79 12.73 -15.50
CA TRP A 550 2.64 13.34 -14.19
C TRP A 550 1.81 14.60 -14.31
N PHE A 551 0.51 14.49 -14.04
CA PHE A 551 -0.43 15.61 -14.18
C PHE A 551 -0.97 16.05 -12.83
N ASN A 552 -0.95 17.36 -12.56
CA ASN A 552 -1.66 17.96 -11.43
C ASN A 552 -1.35 17.29 -10.06
N ASN A 553 -0.09 16.90 -9.83
CA ASN A 553 0.37 16.44 -8.52
C ASN A 553 0.76 17.65 -7.66
N LEU A 554 0.53 17.57 -6.36
CA LEU A 554 0.93 18.56 -5.37
C LEU A 554 1.95 17.93 -4.41
N GLY A 555 3.23 18.29 -4.56
CA GLY A 555 4.34 17.82 -3.73
C GLY A 555 4.82 18.89 -2.74
N PHE A 556 4.28 18.87 -1.53
CA PHE A 556 4.57 19.80 -0.43
C PHE A 556 5.46 19.18 0.66
N THR A 557 6.45 18.38 0.26
CA THR A 557 7.46 17.78 1.16
C THR A 557 8.60 18.78 1.47
N SER A 558 9.52 18.43 2.37
CA SER A 558 10.75 19.20 2.57
C SER A 558 11.86 18.83 1.58
N GLY A 559 11.67 17.78 0.77
CA GLY A 559 12.53 17.44 -0.36
C GLY A 559 11.90 17.83 -1.70
N LYS A 560 12.52 17.38 -2.80
CA LYS A 560 12.12 17.79 -4.16
C LYS A 560 10.72 17.30 -4.49
N TYR A 561 9.91 18.11 -5.17
CA TYR A 561 8.59 17.62 -5.60
C TYR A 561 8.71 16.62 -6.76
N TYR A 562 9.73 16.75 -7.61
CA TYR A 562 10.03 15.84 -8.71
C TYR A 562 11.54 15.58 -8.79
N ALA A 563 11.93 14.32 -8.61
CA ALA A 563 13.32 13.90 -8.60
C ALA A 563 13.51 12.65 -9.46
N PRO A 564 13.73 12.79 -10.78
CA PRO A 564 14.10 11.63 -11.59
C PRO A 564 15.46 11.13 -11.11
N ASN A 565 15.69 9.81 -11.12
CA ASN A 565 17.00 9.27 -10.77
C ASN A 565 18.07 9.92 -11.67
N ASP A 566 19.06 10.57 -11.06
CA ASP A 566 20.10 11.30 -11.76
C ASP A 566 21.43 10.55 -11.91
N TRP A 567 21.51 9.31 -11.44
CA TRP A 567 22.79 8.61 -11.30
C TRP A 567 23.25 7.90 -12.57
N ILE A 568 22.30 7.50 -13.44
CA ILE A 568 22.59 6.79 -14.68
C ILE A 568 22.14 7.70 -15.84
N PRO A 569 23.03 8.48 -16.48
CA PRO A 569 22.66 9.43 -17.55
C PRO A 569 22.02 8.75 -18.77
N GLU A 570 22.29 7.45 -18.94
CA GLU A 570 21.88 6.60 -20.05
C GLU A 570 20.57 5.85 -19.74
N GLN A 571 19.61 6.48 -19.07
CA GLN A 571 18.26 5.93 -18.80
C GLN A 571 17.46 5.47 -20.04
N LEU A 572 18.09 5.52 -21.22
CA LEU A 572 17.63 5.03 -22.49
C LEU A 572 17.66 3.49 -22.47
N THR A 573 16.49 2.88 -22.47
CA THR A 573 16.33 1.49 -22.92
C THR A 573 16.33 1.44 -24.44
N GLY A 574 16.58 0.26 -25.01
CA GLY A 574 16.75 0.10 -26.45
C GLY A 574 18.24 0.18 -26.79
N CYS A 575 18.90 -0.97 -26.82
CA CYS A 575 20.31 -1.08 -27.14
C CYS A 575 20.62 -0.49 -28.54
N LYS A 576 21.21 0.72 -28.59
CA LYS A 576 21.59 1.41 -29.85
C LYS A 576 22.57 0.62 -30.72
N HIS A 577 23.19 -0.42 -30.15
CA HIS A 577 24.23 -1.23 -30.79
C HIS A 577 23.74 -2.51 -31.48
N LEU A 578 22.43 -2.79 -31.45
CA LEU A 578 21.85 -3.92 -32.18
C LEU A 578 20.85 -3.37 -33.19
N HIS A 579 21.32 -3.10 -34.42
CA HIS A 579 20.44 -2.98 -35.58
C HIS A 579 19.79 -4.35 -35.83
N ASP A 580 18.75 -4.67 -35.08
CA ASP A 580 17.84 -5.76 -35.42
C ASP A 580 16.83 -5.22 -36.46
N PRO A 581 16.83 -5.73 -37.70
CA PRO A 581 15.92 -5.27 -38.75
C PRO A 581 14.44 -5.63 -38.48
N TYR A 582 14.12 -6.37 -37.41
CA TYR A 582 12.77 -6.81 -37.08
C TYR A 582 12.09 -6.01 -35.95
N VAL A 583 12.78 -5.07 -35.29
CA VAL A 583 12.17 -4.21 -34.26
C VAL A 583 11.81 -2.86 -34.87
N GLU A 584 10.54 -2.47 -34.81
CA GLU A 584 10.11 -1.15 -35.28
C GLU A 584 10.83 -0.04 -34.51
N GLU A 585 11.42 0.92 -35.23
CA GLU A 585 12.16 2.05 -34.67
C GLU A 585 11.33 2.86 -33.64
N ALA A 586 9.99 2.86 -33.79
CA ALA A 586 9.05 3.50 -32.87
C ALA A 586 8.88 2.79 -31.51
N LEU A 587 9.16 1.50 -31.41
CA LEU A 587 9.21 0.78 -30.12
C LEU A 587 10.51 1.06 -29.35
N LEU A 588 11.53 1.55 -30.06
CA LEU A 588 12.84 1.92 -29.52
C LEU A 588 12.99 3.42 -29.29
N THR A 589 12.00 4.25 -29.62
CA THR A 589 12.06 5.69 -29.34
C THR A 589 11.86 5.95 -27.84
N ASP A 590 12.93 6.36 -27.17
CA ASP A 590 12.92 6.83 -25.79
C ASP A 590 12.18 8.17 -25.67
N LEU A 591 10.88 8.09 -25.39
CA LEU A 591 10.07 9.23 -25.00
C LEU A 591 10.10 9.32 -23.47
N GLY A 592 10.65 10.42 -22.93
CA GLY A 592 10.66 10.66 -21.49
C GLY A 592 9.26 10.92 -20.93
N ASN A 593 9.19 11.23 -19.64
CA ASN A 593 7.92 11.53 -18.99
C ASN A 593 7.39 12.90 -19.40
N THR A 594 6.06 13.03 -19.41
CA THR A 594 5.39 14.34 -19.47
C THR A 594 5.04 14.78 -18.06
N VAL A 595 5.55 15.93 -17.64
CA VAL A 595 5.34 16.51 -16.31
C VAL A 595 4.62 17.83 -16.48
N ILE A 596 3.33 17.85 -16.17
CA ILE A 596 2.43 18.93 -16.56
C ILE A 596 1.50 19.39 -15.43
N ASP A 597 1.37 20.72 -15.26
CA ASP A 597 0.45 21.34 -14.29
C ASP A 597 0.67 20.90 -12.82
N ASN A 598 1.89 20.47 -12.45
CA ASN A 598 2.20 20.07 -11.06
C ASN A 598 2.62 21.26 -10.19
N TRP A 599 2.48 21.08 -8.88
CA TRP A 599 2.82 22.07 -7.86
C TRP A 599 3.86 21.53 -6.88
N GLY A 600 4.94 22.27 -6.70
CA GLY A 600 5.97 22.00 -5.69
C GLY A 600 5.96 23.04 -4.57
N LYS A 601 6.53 22.67 -3.41
CA LYS A 601 6.79 23.63 -2.33
C LYS A 601 7.85 24.66 -2.73
N LEU A 602 7.52 25.94 -2.54
CA LEU A 602 8.45 27.06 -2.73
C LEU A 602 9.57 27.05 -1.67
N GLY A 603 10.80 27.37 -2.08
CA GLY A 603 11.95 27.50 -1.20
C GLY A 603 12.68 26.19 -0.87
N ILE A 604 12.40 25.12 -1.62
CA ILE A 604 13.13 23.86 -1.54
C ILE A 604 14.12 23.79 -2.69
N LYS A 605 15.39 23.60 -2.33
CA LYS A 605 16.51 23.53 -3.29
C LYS A 605 16.22 22.58 -4.46
N ASP A 606 16.52 23.06 -5.66
CA ASP A 606 16.37 22.39 -6.97
C ASP A 606 14.91 22.32 -7.48
N ASN A 607 13.90 22.66 -6.66
CA ASN A 607 12.54 22.84 -7.17
C ASN A 607 12.46 24.11 -8.05
N GLU A 608 13.23 25.15 -7.72
CA GLU A 608 13.22 26.43 -8.45
C GLU A 608 13.62 26.29 -9.92
N VAL A 609 14.38 25.26 -10.26
CA VAL A 609 14.79 24.95 -11.64
C VAL A 609 13.58 24.52 -12.50
N LEU A 610 12.52 23.99 -11.88
CA LEU A 610 11.35 23.46 -12.57
C LEU A 610 10.16 24.44 -12.59
N ASP A 611 10.27 25.58 -11.90
CA ASP A 611 9.19 26.58 -11.78
C ASP A 611 8.95 27.33 -13.10
N GLY A 612 7.71 27.32 -13.57
CA GLY A 612 7.29 27.91 -14.84
C GLY A 612 7.98 27.33 -16.08
N PHE A 613 8.74 26.24 -15.95
CA PHE A 613 9.67 25.73 -16.96
C PHE A 613 8.91 25.19 -18.19
N PRO A 614 8.95 25.88 -19.36
CA PRO A 614 8.20 25.50 -20.55
C PRO A 614 9.15 25.14 -21.71
N ASN A 615 10.13 24.27 -21.45
CA ASN A 615 11.00 23.74 -22.49
C ASN A 615 10.66 22.26 -22.72
N PHE A 616 10.22 21.97 -23.94
CA PHE A 616 9.69 20.66 -24.35
C PHE A 616 10.66 19.47 -24.15
N SER A 617 11.93 19.70 -23.83
CA SER A 617 12.90 18.67 -23.42
C SER A 617 13.95 19.27 -22.45
N GLY A 618 13.66 19.25 -21.15
CA GLY A 618 14.46 19.99 -20.16
C GLY A 618 15.49 19.17 -19.39
N ARG A 619 15.15 17.92 -19.04
CA ARG A 619 15.97 17.06 -18.18
C ARG A 619 15.68 15.60 -18.50
N ARG A 620 16.67 14.89 -19.05
CA ARG A 620 16.59 13.44 -19.35
C ARG A 620 15.37 13.06 -20.19
N ASN A 621 15.20 13.71 -21.34
CA ASN A 621 14.07 13.51 -22.27
C ASN A 621 12.66 13.76 -21.70
N ASN A 622 12.53 14.22 -20.44
CA ASN A 622 11.25 14.61 -19.88
C ASN A 622 10.79 15.97 -20.43
N THR A 623 9.49 16.06 -20.70
CA THR A 623 8.80 17.27 -21.14
C THR A 623 8.12 17.93 -19.95
N PHE A 624 8.52 19.16 -19.61
CA PHE A 624 7.92 19.94 -18.53
C PHE A 624 7.02 21.04 -19.09
N LEU A 625 5.77 21.11 -18.61
CA LEU A 625 4.77 22.06 -19.07
C LEU A 625 4.03 22.66 -17.87
N ARG A 626 4.19 23.96 -17.62
CA ARG A 626 3.40 24.69 -16.60
C ARG A 626 3.46 24.04 -15.20
N ASN A 627 4.66 23.74 -14.72
CA ASN A 627 4.85 23.33 -13.33
C ASN A 627 5.14 24.56 -12.50
N PHE A 628 4.62 24.63 -11.28
CA PHE A 628 4.62 25.85 -10.48
C PHE A 628 5.08 25.61 -9.05
N LEU A 629 5.60 26.64 -8.40
CA LEU A 629 5.87 26.62 -6.97
C LEU A 629 4.88 27.46 -6.18
N ALA A 630 4.50 26.97 -5.00
CA ALA A 630 3.65 27.70 -4.07
C ALA A 630 4.12 27.52 -2.61
N PRO A 631 3.94 28.52 -1.74
CA PRO A 631 4.29 28.39 -0.32
C PRO A 631 3.36 27.44 0.44
N HIS A 632 2.10 27.30 0.00
CA HIS A 632 1.08 26.41 0.59
C HIS A 632 -0.02 26.12 -0.45
N VAL A 633 -0.85 25.10 -0.18
CA VAL A 633 -1.91 24.62 -1.09
C VAL A 633 -2.90 25.73 -1.49
N ASN A 634 -3.31 26.59 -0.56
CA ASN A 634 -4.28 27.68 -0.87
C ASN A 634 -3.72 28.75 -1.84
N ALA A 635 -2.42 28.76 -2.11
CA ALA A 635 -1.78 29.64 -3.11
C ALA A 635 -1.67 28.99 -4.50
N THR A 636 -2.18 27.76 -4.68
CA THR A 636 -2.18 27.03 -5.96
C THR A 636 -3.43 27.37 -6.81
N SER A 637 -3.55 26.77 -8.00
CA SER A 637 -4.74 26.94 -8.85
C SER A 637 -6.01 26.36 -8.18
N LEU A 638 -7.20 26.80 -8.64
CA LEU A 638 -8.48 26.24 -8.20
C LEU A 638 -8.53 24.70 -8.34
N LEU A 639 -8.02 24.18 -9.46
CA LEU A 639 -7.97 22.73 -9.72
C LEU A 639 -7.07 22.01 -8.71
N ALA A 640 -5.91 22.57 -8.40
CA ALA A 640 -4.96 22.00 -7.44
C ALA A 640 -5.50 22.07 -5.99
N GLN A 641 -6.14 23.17 -5.60
CA GLN A 641 -6.84 23.30 -4.31
C GLN A 641 -7.93 22.23 -4.16
N ARG A 642 -8.78 22.05 -5.17
CA ARG A 642 -9.82 21.00 -5.18
C ARG A 642 -9.21 19.59 -5.13
N ALA A 643 -8.16 19.33 -5.91
CA ALA A 643 -7.47 18.05 -5.91
C ALA A 643 -6.90 17.71 -4.52
N ALA A 644 -6.26 18.67 -3.84
CA ALA A 644 -5.77 18.48 -2.48
C ALA A 644 -6.89 18.22 -1.46
N TYR A 645 -8.02 18.94 -1.56
CA TYR A 645 -9.17 18.71 -0.68
C TYR A 645 -9.75 17.31 -0.85
N ARG A 646 -9.83 16.82 -2.08
CA ARG A 646 -10.44 15.52 -2.44
C ARG A 646 -9.47 14.35 -2.43
N ALA A 647 -8.18 14.60 -2.19
CA ALA A 647 -7.17 13.55 -2.06
C ALA A 647 -7.45 12.65 -0.85
N GLY A 648 -6.97 11.41 -0.91
CA GLY A 648 -7.28 10.38 0.08
C GLY A 648 -8.69 9.86 -0.13
N VAL A 649 -9.28 9.33 0.94
CA VAL A 649 -10.68 8.89 0.91
C VAL A 649 -11.58 10.06 0.50
N ILE A 650 -12.41 9.85 -0.53
CA ILE A 650 -13.29 10.90 -1.06
C ILE A 650 -14.25 11.42 0.02
N PRO A 651 -14.66 12.70 -0.01
CA PRO A 651 -15.46 13.32 1.05
C PRO A 651 -16.68 12.50 1.51
N LEU A 652 -17.49 12.00 0.57
CA LEU A 652 -18.69 11.19 0.86
C LEU A 652 -18.39 9.92 1.67
N LYS A 653 -17.18 9.39 1.56
CA LYS A 653 -16.76 8.15 2.21
C LYS A 653 -16.01 8.37 3.53
N ARG A 654 -15.71 9.61 3.94
CA ARG A 654 -14.90 9.89 5.14
C ARG A 654 -15.62 9.58 6.45
N LYS A 655 -16.95 9.65 6.48
CA LYS A 655 -17.73 9.59 7.72
C LYS A 655 -17.45 8.27 8.48
N THR A 656 -17.16 8.38 9.78
CA THR A 656 -16.80 7.27 10.69
C THR A 656 -15.45 6.58 10.42
N ARG A 657 -14.70 7.00 9.38
CA ARG A 657 -13.40 6.43 9.04
C ARG A 657 -12.27 7.31 9.59
N PRO A 658 -11.13 6.72 9.99
CA PRO A 658 -9.97 7.45 10.53
C PRO A 658 -9.15 8.09 9.39
N VAL A 659 -9.71 9.08 8.72
CA VAL A 659 -9.03 9.79 7.61
C VAL A 659 -8.20 10.96 8.11
N THR A 660 -7.18 11.36 7.34
CA THR A 660 -6.13 12.32 7.75
C THR A 660 -6.17 13.65 7.00
N ASN A 661 -7.18 13.87 6.16
CA ASN A 661 -7.34 15.10 5.39
C ASN A 661 -7.09 16.33 6.27
N CYS A 662 -6.13 17.18 5.87
CA CYS A 662 -5.73 18.34 6.66
C CYS A 662 -6.94 19.27 6.86
N PRO A 663 -7.34 19.55 8.11
CA PRO A 663 -8.53 20.35 8.40
C PRO A 663 -8.36 21.81 7.97
N ASP A 664 -7.14 22.28 7.70
CA ASP A 664 -6.87 23.66 7.27
C ASP A 664 -6.96 23.84 5.75
N ILE A 665 -7.05 22.75 4.99
CA ILE A 665 -7.32 22.84 3.55
C ILE A 665 -8.72 23.37 3.35
N ALA A 666 -8.85 24.37 2.48
CA ALA A 666 -10.13 24.97 2.19
C ALA A 666 -11.06 23.95 1.50
N ASP A 667 -12.26 23.77 2.06
CA ASP A 667 -13.38 22.99 1.49
C ASP A 667 -14.06 23.66 0.29
N GLY A 668 -13.73 24.92 0.01
CA GLY A 668 -14.27 25.66 -1.13
C GLY A 668 -13.47 26.92 -1.43
N HIS A 669 -13.68 27.44 -2.64
CA HIS A 669 -12.94 28.58 -3.19
C HIS A 669 -13.86 29.76 -3.49
N LEU A 670 -13.42 30.97 -3.13
CA LEU A 670 -14.11 32.22 -3.39
C LEU A 670 -13.42 32.97 -4.54
N ASP A 671 -14.14 33.21 -5.62
CA ASP A 671 -13.72 34.09 -6.72
C ASP A 671 -14.62 35.32 -6.82
N VAL A 672 -14.03 36.47 -7.17
CA VAL A 672 -14.76 37.73 -7.34
C VAL A 672 -14.38 38.33 -8.68
N ARG A 673 -15.40 38.59 -9.51
CA ARG A 673 -15.21 39.21 -10.82
C ARG A 673 -16.06 40.47 -10.93
N VAL A 674 -15.49 41.52 -11.50
CA VAL A 674 -16.19 42.77 -11.75
C VAL A 674 -16.36 42.91 -13.26
N ASN A 675 -17.59 43.08 -13.73
CA ASN A 675 -17.88 43.23 -15.16
C ASN A 675 -19.16 44.04 -15.37
N ARG A 676 -19.11 45.06 -16.25
CA ARG A 676 -20.28 45.88 -16.66
C ARG A 676 -21.12 46.41 -15.47
N GLY A 677 -20.48 46.98 -14.45
CA GLY A 677 -21.17 47.57 -13.30
C GLY A 677 -21.76 46.54 -12.31
N ARG A 678 -21.39 45.26 -12.43
CA ARG A 678 -21.76 44.19 -11.52
C ARG A 678 -20.54 43.56 -10.86
N VAL A 679 -20.72 43.10 -9.64
CA VAL A 679 -19.80 42.23 -8.92
C VAL A 679 -20.42 40.84 -8.85
N PHE A 680 -19.67 39.87 -9.33
CA PHE A 680 -20.00 38.45 -9.33
C PHE A 680 -19.16 37.79 -8.25
N VAL A 681 -19.79 37.25 -7.22
CA VAL A 681 -19.13 36.55 -6.11
C VAL A 681 -19.43 35.07 -6.25
N ASN A 682 -18.46 34.32 -6.78
CA ASN A 682 -18.59 32.90 -7.08
C ASN A 682 -17.96 32.05 -5.98
N VAL A 683 -18.66 31.00 -5.56
CA VAL A 683 -18.15 30.02 -4.60
C VAL A 683 -18.20 28.65 -5.24
N THR A 684 -17.07 27.98 -5.28
CA THR A 684 -16.96 26.58 -5.70
C THR A 684 -16.85 25.70 -4.46
N ASN A 685 -17.74 24.72 -4.36
CA ASN A 685 -17.76 23.69 -3.33
C ASN A 685 -16.90 22.50 -3.79
N PHE A 686 -15.98 22.02 -2.95
CA PHE A 686 -15.14 20.86 -3.27
C PHE A 686 -15.65 19.56 -2.64
N ASP A 687 -16.67 19.64 -1.80
CA ASP A 687 -17.24 18.54 -1.05
C ASP A 687 -18.35 17.82 -1.82
N ASP A 688 -18.68 16.58 -1.42
CA ASP A 688 -19.75 15.79 -2.01
C ASP A 688 -21.12 16.06 -1.34
N VAL A 689 -21.21 17.10 -0.50
CA VAL A 689 -22.46 17.63 0.06
C VAL A 689 -22.63 19.11 -0.20
N ASP A 690 -23.88 19.52 -0.29
CA ASP A 690 -24.25 20.93 -0.41
C ASP A 690 -23.72 21.74 0.77
N PHE A 691 -23.19 22.92 0.48
CA PHE A 691 -23.03 23.96 1.49
C PHE A 691 -24.37 24.62 1.74
N VAL A 692 -24.78 24.64 3.00
CA VAL A 692 -26.06 25.21 3.45
C VAL A 692 -25.82 26.49 4.24
N ASP A 693 -26.91 27.21 4.57
CA ASP A 693 -26.87 28.49 5.29
C ASP A 693 -25.90 29.51 4.66
N VAL A 694 -25.88 29.53 3.33
CA VAL A 694 -24.95 30.37 2.56
C VAL A 694 -25.40 31.83 2.63
N SER A 695 -24.47 32.71 2.98
CA SER A 695 -24.71 34.17 3.03
C SER A 695 -23.52 34.93 2.46
N PHE A 696 -23.82 35.93 1.64
CA PHE A 696 -22.83 36.78 0.97
C PHE A 696 -22.86 38.19 1.54
N HIS A 697 -21.68 38.79 1.67
CA HIS A 697 -21.52 40.16 2.17
C HIS A 697 -20.41 40.88 1.42
N LEU A 698 -20.73 42.03 0.82
CA LEU A 698 -19.75 42.92 0.20
C LEU A 698 -19.63 44.19 1.04
N SER A 699 -18.40 44.63 1.29
CA SER A 699 -18.13 45.82 2.08
C SER A 699 -16.97 46.63 1.49
N GLY A 700 -17.09 47.95 1.56
CA GLY A 700 -16.00 48.90 1.32
C GLY A 700 -16.49 50.34 1.34
N ALA A 701 -15.58 51.28 1.56
CA ALA A 701 -15.93 52.69 1.72
C ALA A 701 -16.36 53.33 0.38
N GLY A 702 -17.33 54.25 0.43
CA GLY A 702 -17.70 55.08 -0.72
C GLY A 702 -18.51 54.39 -1.82
N VAL A 703 -18.88 53.11 -1.64
CA VAL A 703 -19.70 52.33 -2.58
C VAL A 703 -20.85 51.65 -1.84
N ILE A 704 -22.04 51.68 -2.45
CA ILE A 704 -23.20 50.94 -2.01
C ILE A 704 -23.38 49.74 -2.93
N PHE A 705 -23.25 48.54 -2.37
CA PHE A 705 -23.57 47.28 -3.06
C PHE A 705 -25.05 46.94 -2.87
N LYS A 706 -25.74 46.62 -3.96
CA LYS A 706 -27.13 46.18 -3.95
C LYS A 706 -27.21 44.77 -4.53
N GLU A 707 -27.69 43.84 -3.71
CA GLU A 707 -27.92 42.45 -4.13
C GLU A 707 -28.98 42.38 -5.23
N GLU A 708 -28.65 41.71 -6.34
CA GLU A 708 -29.63 41.31 -7.36
C GLU A 708 -30.06 39.86 -7.14
N TYR A 709 -29.13 38.99 -6.77
CA TYR A 709 -29.34 37.56 -6.54
C TYR A 709 -28.28 37.01 -5.60
N SER A 710 -28.68 36.20 -4.62
CA SER A 710 -27.78 35.44 -3.75
C SER A 710 -28.36 34.05 -3.51
N PRO A 711 -27.61 32.97 -3.82
CA PRO A 711 -28.05 31.62 -3.49
C PRO A 711 -27.90 31.37 -1.98
N SER A 712 -28.84 30.62 -1.39
CA SER A 712 -28.75 30.16 0.01
C SER A 712 -28.06 28.81 0.16
N LEU A 713 -27.62 28.21 -0.95
CA LEU A 713 -27.01 26.89 -1.04
C LEU A 713 -25.97 26.86 -2.18
N ILE A 714 -24.83 26.19 -1.96
CA ILE A 714 -23.88 25.84 -3.03
C ILE A 714 -23.96 24.32 -3.24
N PRO A 715 -24.32 23.82 -4.43
CA PRO A 715 -24.47 22.39 -4.65
C PRO A 715 -23.17 21.61 -4.41
N ALA A 716 -23.29 20.34 -4.04
CA ALA A 716 -22.19 19.39 -3.94
C ALA A 716 -21.35 19.38 -5.22
N ASP A 717 -20.03 19.49 -5.04
CA ASP A 717 -19.00 19.45 -6.10
C ASP A 717 -19.27 20.38 -7.30
N ASP A 718 -19.98 21.49 -7.05
CA ASP A 718 -20.37 22.49 -8.06
C ASP A 718 -20.10 23.92 -7.54
N TYR A 719 -20.59 24.93 -8.26
CA TYR A 719 -20.47 26.32 -7.87
C TYR A 719 -21.82 27.04 -7.88
N ALA A 720 -21.92 28.10 -7.07
CA ALA A 720 -23.00 29.06 -7.20
C ALA A 720 -22.48 30.47 -6.97
N MET A 721 -23.22 31.44 -7.51
CA MET A 721 -22.75 32.81 -7.65
C MET A 721 -23.79 33.81 -7.16
N ALA A 722 -23.38 34.71 -6.29
CA ALA A 722 -24.14 35.91 -5.96
C ALA A 722 -23.79 37.06 -6.91
N VAL A 723 -24.77 37.90 -7.21
CA VAL A 723 -24.64 39.04 -8.13
C VAL A 723 -25.08 40.30 -7.41
N TYR A 724 -24.19 41.29 -7.43
CA TYR A 724 -24.42 42.62 -6.87
C TYR A 724 -24.25 43.68 -7.95
N THR A 725 -25.08 44.70 -7.91
CA THR A 725 -24.80 45.98 -8.57
C THR A 725 -24.13 46.92 -7.58
N PHE A 726 -23.43 47.92 -8.08
CA PHE A 726 -22.79 48.92 -7.22
C PHE A 726 -22.99 50.35 -7.74
N SER A 727 -23.01 51.30 -6.81
CA SER A 727 -23.08 52.74 -7.10
C SER A 727 -22.21 53.52 -6.12
N GLY A 728 -21.61 54.63 -6.56
CA GLY A 728 -20.63 55.40 -5.78
C GLY A 728 -19.31 55.60 -6.53
N SER A 729 -18.26 56.01 -5.81
CA SER A 729 -16.91 56.17 -6.39
C SER A 729 -16.16 54.84 -6.34
N PRO A 730 -15.84 54.20 -7.48
CA PRO A 730 -15.28 52.84 -7.52
C PRO A 730 -13.77 52.78 -7.17
N GLU A 731 -13.13 53.89 -6.82
CA GLU A 731 -11.71 53.88 -6.50
C GLU A 731 -11.44 53.35 -5.08
N GLY A 732 -11.07 52.07 -4.99
CA GLY A 732 -10.64 51.46 -3.73
C GLY A 732 -10.50 49.93 -3.78
N ASN A 733 -10.08 49.37 -2.64
CA ASN A 733 -10.13 47.94 -2.36
C ASN A 733 -11.40 47.63 -1.56
N TYR A 734 -12.11 46.60 -2.00
CA TYR A 734 -13.36 46.13 -1.42
C TYR A 734 -13.19 44.69 -0.97
N THR A 735 -14.03 44.23 -0.06
CA THR A 735 -14.00 42.86 0.44
C THR A 735 -15.32 42.17 0.12
N ALA A 736 -15.25 41.00 -0.50
CA ALA A 736 -16.35 40.06 -0.56
C ALA A 736 -16.12 38.98 0.49
N ARG A 737 -17.14 38.66 1.27
CA ARG A 737 -17.15 37.56 2.23
C ARG A 737 -18.32 36.64 1.92
N VAL A 738 -18.09 35.34 2.04
CA VAL A 738 -19.15 34.34 2.10
C VAL A 738 -19.03 33.57 3.41
N ASN A 739 -20.16 33.28 4.06
CA ASN A 739 -20.25 32.30 5.14
C ASN A 739 -21.16 31.16 4.69
N TYR A 740 -20.84 29.94 5.09
CA TYR A 740 -21.62 28.74 4.80
C TYR A 740 -21.36 27.66 5.85
N VAL A 741 -22.22 26.65 5.89
CA VAL A 741 -22.07 25.45 6.72
C VAL A 741 -21.83 24.26 5.80
N ASN A 742 -20.70 23.58 5.98
CA ASN A 742 -20.48 22.25 5.45
C ASN A 742 -21.05 21.23 6.46
N PRO A 743 -22.10 20.46 6.10
CA PRO A 743 -22.77 19.54 7.02
C PRO A 743 -21.86 18.44 7.60
N TRP A 744 -20.73 18.13 6.97
CA TRP A 744 -19.82 17.08 7.42
C TRP A 744 -18.62 17.59 8.21
N THR A 745 -18.28 18.87 8.09
CA THR A 745 -17.10 19.42 8.75
C THR A 745 -17.48 20.50 9.75
N ARG A 746 -17.77 21.72 9.28
CA ARG A 746 -17.95 22.90 10.12
C ARG A 746 -18.61 24.07 9.38
N SER A 747 -18.96 25.10 10.15
CA SER A 747 -19.18 26.43 9.61
C SER A 747 -17.86 27.03 9.11
N SER A 748 -17.89 27.59 7.90
CA SER A 748 -16.74 28.16 7.21
C SER A 748 -17.04 29.60 6.76
N SER A 749 -16.00 30.42 6.72
CA SER A 749 -16.03 31.76 6.15
C SER A 749 -14.86 31.94 5.19
N ARG A 750 -15.11 32.59 4.05
CA ARG A 750 -14.10 32.93 3.06
C ARG A 750 -14.22 34.40 2.73
N GLN A 751 -13.09 35.09 2.59
CA GLN A 751 -13.06 36.49 2.18
C GLN A 751 -12.00 36.71 1.11
N LYS A 752 -12.30 37.61 0.17
CA LYS A 752 -11.39 38.00 -0.92
C LYS A 752 -11.48 39.49 -1.14
N GLU A 753 -10.33 40.13 -1.23
CA GLU A 753 -10.24 41.53 -1.66
C GLU A 753 -10.37 41.62 -3.19
N PHE A 754 -11.02 42.67 -3.66
CA PHE A 754 -11.18 42.97 -5.08
C PHE A 754 -11.21 44.47 -5.31
N SER A 755 -10.90 44.91 -6.53
CA SER A 755 -10.95 46.32 -6.92
C SER A 755 -12.07 46.54 -7.94
N LEU A 756 -12.75 47.68 -7.85
CA LEU A 756 -13.71 48.11 -8.87
C LEU A 756 -12.96 49.01 -9.86
N THR A 757 -12.56 48.47 -11.01
CA THR A 757 -12.05 49.32 -12.09
C THR A 757 -13.24 49.81 -12.92
N ALA A 758 -13.31 51.13 -13.15
CA ALA A 758 -14.35 51.78 -13.94
C ALA A 758 -14.42 51.29 -15.39
#